data_AF-A0A1F2PMC7-F1
#
_entry.id   AF-A0A1F2PMC7-F1
#
_cell.length_a   1.000
_cell.length_b   1.000
_cell.length_c   1.000
_cell.angle_alpha   90.00
_cell.angle_beta   90.00
_cell.angle_gamma   90.00
#
_symmetry.space_group_name_H-M   'P 1'
#
loop_
_entity.id
_entity.type
_entity.pdbx_description
1 polymer ?
#
loop_
_entity_poly.entity_id
_entity_poly.type
_entity_poly.pdbx_seq_one_letter_code
_entity_poly.pdbx_strand_id
1 'polypeptide(L)'
;MNLLLIILMLLLCLLISDVISHFIPFIPTALIQIGLGLGIAFIMHSRAIELETEWFLILFVAPLLYDDGRHFSRENLWKMREPIFGNAIILVLLTTILGGYFIHWLMPYMPLAAAFALAAVLSPTDPVAVNGIAKRVNIPPKVLTLVRGESLINDASGLVAFNYAIAAVVTGYFSLRDAALNFTYMFIVGAVLGLTLGLVIDWIGFILRKKGIRDATFHSLLQILTPFIIYIVTEELFHASGVIAVVVAGIAHAAITEHTSTMLAKEKVISENVWSVLLFVLNGVVFILLGLNIPLSMGAAVASEDINNWLAIAGVLVIWLGIFGIRFVYSYSSTAVQYLIAKRQGAEVPSIKSSLLISLTGVRGAVTMVAVLSVPTLLASGEEFPQRSLILFIATGVILVTLVAATLFLPLLCKTDKAPDSTARQLDFNAAMMRIFLATIKRIRQEITPENELVADELISEYKRMVKRIQNEDNSPETQVYLKKLNEMKYKGLRAEADYLRDARENNRIDPVVYEKFEATLDRREEALSNDVRFSVRYFLAKTLRLWHQFRRHFKQEPEKLKATINTVKELQINAFEAAIASLEQEQLQPQNQADGEIIAAVILGYQGMIRRLARQRSENREADEVLKEELRIKAMDSERQEIQRMYESGEITIEQSRKLRRHINYIESATLDESEE
;
A
#
# COMPACT_ATOMS: atom_id res chain seq x y z
N MET A 1 28.19 -16.08 22.54
CA MET A 1 26.97 -16.72 23.07
C MET A 1 25.99 -15.69 23.64
N ASN A 2 26.43 -14.73 24.46
CA ASN A 2 25.54 -13.72 25.07
C ASN A 2 24.82 -12.80 24.06
N LEU A 3 25.51 -12.27 23.05
CA LEU A 3 24.89 -11.41 22.03
C LEU A 3 23.81 -12.15 21.22
N LEU A 4 24.10 -13.38 20.80
CA LEU A 4 23.14 -14.23 20.08
C LEU A 4 21.87 -14.48 20.90
N LEU A 5 22.02 -14.74 22.21
CA LEU A 5 20.90 -14.98 23.12
C LEU A 5 20.06 -13.70 23.31
N ILE A 6 20.70 -12.53 23.38
CA ILE A 6 20.01 -11.23 23.41
C ILE A 6 19.21 -11.03 22.12
N ILE A 7 19.80 -11.24 20.95
CA ILE A 7 19.11 -11.09 19.66
C ILE A 7 17.91 -12.03 19.58
N LEU A 8 18.08 -13.31 19.95
CA LEU A 8 17.00 -14.29 19.94
C LEU A 8 15.88 -13.92 20.91
N MET A 9 16.23 -13.42 22.09
CA MET A 9 15.26 -12.93 23.08
C MET A 9 14.48 -11.72 22.55
N LEU A 10 15.16 -10.74 21.92
CA LEU A 10 14.51 -9.59 21.30
C LEU A 10 13.52 -10.04 20.21
N LEU A 11 13.93 -10.95 19.32
CA LEU A 11 13.06 -11.51 18.29
C LEU A 11 11.87 -12.29 18.86
N LEU A 12 12.08 -13.07 19.93
CA LEU A 12 11.02 -13.78 20.63
C LEU A 12 10.00 -12.79 21.24
N CYS A 13 10.49 -11.72 21.87
CA CYS A 13 9.63 -10.68 22.42
C CYS A 13 8.83 -9.94 21.34
N LEU A 14 9.41 -9.71 20.16
CA LEU A 14 8.67 -9.16 19.02
C LEU A 14 7.53 -10.08 18.59
N LEU A 15 7.80 -11.37 18.45
CA LEU A 15 6.79 -12.35 18.08
C LEU A 15 5.67 -12.42 19.13
N ILE A 16 6.03 -12.46 20.42
CA ILE A 16 5.06 -12.42 21.52
C ILE A 16 4.25 -11.11 21.49
N SER A 17 4.90 -9.96 21.23
CA SER A 17 4.22 -8.67 21.14
C SER A 17 3.17 -8.63 20.03
N ASP A 18 3.46 -9.24 18.88
CA ASP A 18 2.54 -9.33 17.75
C ASP A 18 1.33 -10.19 18.10
N VAL A 19 1.55 -11.35 18.72
CA VAL A 19 0.48 -12.24 19.20
C VAL A 19 -0.41 -11.52 20.21
N ILE A 20 0.17 -10.86 21.22
CA ILE A 20 -0.60 -10.10 22.22
C ILE A 20 -1.42 -8.98 21.55
N SER A 21 -0.86 -8.32 20.54
CA SER A 21 -1.55 -7.22 19.85
C SER A 21 -2.82 -7.65 19.12
N HIS A 22 -2.93 -8.94 18.72
CA HIS A 22 -4.14 -9.52 18.16
C HIS A 22 -5.23 -9.73 19.23
N PHE A 23 -4.85 -10.04 20.47
CA PHE A 23 -5.80 -10.24 21.57
C PHE A 23 -6.19 -8.92 22.27
N ILE A 24 -5.32 -7.91 22.25
CA ILE A 24 -5.55 -6.61 22.90
C ILE A 24 -5.48 -5.48 21.86
N PRO A 25 -6.44 -5.41 20.92
CA PRO A 25 -6.41 -4.46 19.81
C PRO A 25 -6.62 -2.99 20.25
N PHE A 26 -6.90 -2.72 21.52
CA PHE A 26 -6.98 -1.35 22.04
C PHE A 26 -5.60 -0.72 22.30
N ILE A 27 -4.55 -1.52 22.53
CA ILE A 27 -3.21 -1.01 22.87
C ILE A 27 -2.30 -1.04 21.63
N PRO A 28 -1.61 0.06 21.29
CA PRO A 28 -0.57 0.07 20.25
C PRO A 28 0.54 -0.94 20.51
N THR A 29 1.05 -1.56 19.45
CA THR A 29 2.15 -2.55 19.51
C THR A 29 3.39 -1.99 20.19
N ALA A 30 3.72 -0.70 19.97
CA ALA A 30 4.84 -0.02 20.62
C ALA A 30 4.75 -0.05 22.16
N LEU A 31 3.57 0.18 22.74
CA LEU A 31 3.39 0.13 24.20
C LEU A 31 3.53 -1.30 24.75
N ILE A 32 3.06 -2.31 24.00
CA ILE A 32 3.24 -3.72 24.34
C ILE A 32 4.74 -4.07 24.33
N GLN A 33 5.47 -3.64 23.30
CA GLN A 33 6.91 -3.85 23.14
C GLN A 33 7.73 -3.21 24.27
N ILE A 34 7.41 -1.97 24.65
CA ILE A 34 8.01 -1.29 25.80
C ILE A 34 7.72 -2.06 27.10
N GLY A 35 6.48 -2.50 27.30
CA GLY A 35 6.09 -3.27 28.49
C GLY A 35 6.82 -4.61 28.60
N LEU A 36 7.01 -5.31 27.48
CA LEU A 36 7.81 -6.55 27.44
C LEU A 36 9.29 -6.26 27.72
N GLY A 37 9.86 -5.20 27.15
CA GLY A 37 11.23 -4.78 27.44
C GLY A 37 11.45 -4.47 28.92
N LEU A 38 10.49 -3.78 29.54
CA LEU A 38 10.49 -3.53 30.99
C LEU A 38 10.43 -4.83 31.80
N GLY A 39 9.57 -5.77 31.41
CA GLY A 39 9.50 -7.10 32.05
C GLY A 39 10.82 -7.87 31.98
N ILE A 40 11.50 -7.83 30.82
CA ILE A 40 12.82 -8.44 30.65
C ILE A 40 13.85 -7.78 31.57
N ALA A 41 13.84 -6.45 31.68
CA ALA A 41 14.82 -5.74 32.49
C ALA A 41 14.77 -6.16 33.97
N PHE A 42 13.57 -6.46 34.49
CA PHE A 42 13.41 -7.02 35.84
C PHE A 42 13.99 -8.44 35.97
N ILE A 43 13.80 -9.30 34.95
CA ILE A 43 14.34 -10.67 34.96
C ILE A 43 15.88 -10.64 34.87
N MET A 44 16.43 -9.80 33.99
CA MET A 44 17.86 -9.72 33.72
C MET A 44 18.66 -8.90 34.74
N HIS A 45 18.02 -8.36 35.79
CA HIS A 45 18.66 -7.49 36.78
C HIS A 45 19.47 -6.36 36.13
N SER A 46 18.85 -5.67 35.15
CA SER A 46 19.36 -4.43 34.56
C SER A 46 20.81 -4.46 34.05
N ARG A 47 21.25 -5.53 33.36
CA ARG A 47 22.46 -5.41 32.53
C ARG A 47 22.17 -4.46 31.38
N ALA A 48 22.84 -3.31 31.36
CA ALA A 48 22.74 -2.37 30.26
C ALA A 48 23.20 -3.06 28.96
N ILE A 49 22.34 -3.06 27.94
CA ILE A 49 22.80 -3.32 26.59
C ILE A 49 23.44 -2.01 26.11
N GLU A 50 24.76 -1.92 26.25
CA GLU A 50 25.54 -0.82 25.72
C GLU A 50 25.64 -1.00 24.20
N LEU A 51 24.74 -0.30 23.49
CA LEU A 51 24.87 -0.11 22.05
C LEU A 51 25.56 1.22 21.83
N GLU A 52 26.70 1.21 21.13
CA GLU A 52 27.32 2.46 20.71
C GLU A 52 26.36 3.20 19.77
N THR A 53 26.34 4.51 19.90
CA THR A 53 25.40 5.40 19.19
C THR A 53 25.48 5.25 17.68
N GLU A 54 26.70 5.13 17.16
CA GLU A 54 26.98 4.98 15.73
C GLU A 54 26.32 3.71 15.17
N TRP A 55 26.48 2.57 15.86
CA TRP A 55 25.81 1.32 15.48
C TRP A 55 24.30 1.45 15.49
N PHE A 56 23.72 2.20 16.44
CA PHE A 56 22.28 2.39 16.45
C PHE A 56 21.81 3.24 15.26
N LEU A 57 22.48 4.36 15.00
CA LEU A 57 22.14 5.25 13.88
C LEU A 57 22.22 4.51 12.54
N ILE A 58 23.28 3.72 12.34
CA ILE A 58 23.47 2.90 11.14
C ILE A 58 22.44 1.78 11.05
N LEU A 59 22.22 1.03 12.14
CA LEU A 59 21.42 -0.20 12.10
C LEU A 59 19.91 0.04 12.05
N PHE A 60 19.43 1.05 12.78
CA PHE A 60 18.00 1.31 12.94
C PHE A 60 17.58 2.58 12.22
N VAL A 61 18.26 3.71 12.48
CA VAL A 61 17.78 5.02 12.03
C VAL A 61 17.94 5.20 10.52
N ALA A 62 19.08 4.83 9.95
CA ALA A 62 19.31 4.98 8.52
C ALA A 62 18.29 4.20 7.66
N PRO A 63 18.01 2.90 7.89
CA PRO A 63 16.97 2.19 7.14
C PRO A 63 15.57 2.77 7.32
N LEU A 64 15.21 3.21 8.55
CA LEU A 64 13.91 3.82 8.84
C LEU A 64 13.72 5.12 8.05
N LEU A 65 14.71 6.00 8.07
CA LEU A 65 14.66 7.28 7.36
C LEU A 65 14.70 7.12 5.84
N TYR A 66 15.42 6.12 5.33
CA TYR A 66 15.38 5.79 3.90
C TYR A 66 13.98 5.34 3.48
N ASP A 67 13.34 4.49 4.30
CA ASP A 67 11.99 4.01 4.05
C ASP A 67 10.96 5.15 4.06
N ASP A 68 11.05 6.06 5.03
CA ASP A 68 10.20 7.24 5.07
C ASP A 68 10.42 8.10 3.82
N GLY A 69 11.68 8.25 3.37
CA GLY A 69 12.06 9.07 2.22
C GLY A 69 11.53 8.49 0.90
N ARG A 70 11.68 7.18 0.69
CA ARG A 70 11.22 6.49 -0.55
C ARG A 70 9.70 6.49 -0.70
N HIS A 71 8.96 6.66 0.39
CA HIS A 71 7.50 6.69 0.41
C HIS A 71 6.91 8.10 0.35
N PHE A 72 7.74 9.13 0.46
CA PHE A 72 7.28 10.51 0.47
C PHE A 72 7.09 11.04 -0.96
N SER A 73 5.86 11.33 -1.37
CA SER A 73 5.62 11.80 -2.73
C SER A 73 6.17 13.22 -2.93
N ARG A 74 6.87 13.41 -4.06
CA ARG A 74 7.45 14.69 -4.44
C ARG A 74 6.39 15.79 -4.53
N GLU A 75 5.23 15.47 -5.07
CA GLU A 75 4.12 16.41 -5.21
C GLU A 75 3.63 16.93 -3.84
N ASN A 76 3.51 16.02 -2.85
CA ASN A 76 3.12 16.41 -1.50
C ASN A 76 4.21 17.24 -0.81
N LEU A 77 5.50 16.89 -0.99
CA LEU A 77 6.62 17.69 -0.49
C LEU A 77 6.60 19.11 -1.02
N TRP A 78 6.36 19.26 -2.33
CA TRP A 78 6.34 20.58 -2.95
C TRP A 78 5.14 21.42 -2.52
N LYS A 79 3.96 20.81 -2.45
CA LYS A 79 2.72 21.46 -1.98
C LYS A 79 2.80 21.86 -0.50
N MET A 80 3.48 21.06 0.33
CA MET A 80 3.58 21.25 1.78
C MET A 80 4.97 21.71 2.24
N ARG A 81 5.80 22.27 1.34
CA ARG A 81 7.19 22.63 1.66
C ARG A 81 7.29 23.59 2.85
N GLU A 82 6.49 24.64 2.87
CA GLU A 82 6.53 25.66 3.91
C GLU A 82 6.22 25.07 5.29
N PRO A 83 5.09 24.36 5.52
CA PRO A 83 4.84 23.74 6.80
C PRO A 83 5.82 22.62 7.15
N ILE A 84 6.36 21.86 6.18
CA ILE A 84 7.34 20.81 6.46
C ILE A 84 8.67 21.40 6.94
N PHE A 85 9.28 22.31 6.17
CA PHE A 85 10.55 22.94 6.54
C PHE A 85 10.42 23.81 7.80
N GLY A 86 9.27 24.47 7.97
CA GLY A 86 8.97 25.21 9.20
C GLY A 86 8.99 24.31 10.43
N ASN A 87 8.28 23.19 10.41
CA ASN A 87 8.26 22.26 11.54
C ASN A 87 9.59 21.51 11.72
N ALA A 88 10.31 21.19 10.64
CA ALA A 88 11.54 20.40 10.72
C ALA A 88 12.80 21.20 11.08
N ILE A 89 12.79 22.53 10.93
CA ILE A 89 13.96 23.38 11.23
C ILE A 89 13.59 24.46 12.24
N ILE A 90 12.60 25.30 11.93
CA ILE A 90 12.26 26.47 12.77
C ILE A 90 11.73 26.00 14.12
N LEU A 91 10.75 25.09 14.13
CA LEU A 91 10.20 24.57 15.37
C LEU A 91 11.27 23.82 16.19
N VAL A 92 12.24 23.16 15.55
CA VAL A 92 13.33 22.46 16.24
C VAL A 92 14.25 23.41 16.98
N LEU A 93 14.70 24.46 16.29
CA LEU A 93 15.50 25.52 16.88
C LEU A 93 14.74 26.25 17.98
N LEU A 94 13.46 26.56 17.74
CA LEU A 94 12.58 27.21 18.70
C LEU A 94 12.39 26.33 19.95
N THR A 95 12.14 25.03 19.77
CA THR A 95 11.97 24.07 20.88
C THR A 95 13.27 23.87 21.63
N THR A 96 14.41 23.81 20.94
CA THR A 96 15.72 23.72 21.58
C THR A 96 15.98 24.93 22.46
N ILE A 97 15.82 26.14 21.91
CA ILE A 97 16.10 27.39 22.64
C ILE A 97 15.09 27.63 23.74
N LEU A 98 13.79 27.72 23.41
CA LEU A 98 12.75 28.01 24.41
C LEU A 98 12.61 26.87 25.42
N GLY A 99 12.64 25.62 24.95
CA GLY A 99 12.57 24.44 25.80
C GLY A 99 13.79 24.32 26.70
N GLY A 100 15.01 24.59 26.21
CA GLY A 100 16.21 24.54 27.04
C GLY A 100 16.23 25.63 28.12
N TYR A 101 15.82 26.86 27.79
CA TYR A 101 15.63 27.91 28.81
C TYR A 101 14.55 27.52 29.82
N PHE A 102 13.44 26.94 29.37
CA PHE A 102 12.36 26.48 30.23
C PHE A 102 12.82 25.35 31.18
N ILE A 103 13.56 24.38 30.67
CA ILE A 103 14.13 23.26 31.44
C ILE A 103 15.14 23.80 32.46
N HIS A 104 16.04 24.70 32.07
CA HIS A 104 17.01 25.32 32.97
C HIS A 104 16.33 26.17 34.05
N TRP A 105 15.26 26.89 33.70
CA TRP A 105 14.47 27.64 34.68
C TRP A 105 13.79 26.72 35.71
N LEU A 106 13.27 25.58 35.26
CA LEU A 106 12.66 24.56 36.15
C LEU A 106 13.71 23.85 37.01
N MET A 107 14.92 23.63 36.47
CA MET A 107 16.02 22.92 37.13
C MET A 107 17.33 23.73 37.01
N PRO A 108 17.51 24.77 37.85
CA PRO A 108 18.65 25.69 37.76
C PRO A 108 20.02 25.02 37.94
N TYR A 109 20.05 23.86 38.56
CA TYR A 109 21.26 23.06 38.79
C TYR A 109 21.72 22.28 37.55
N MET A 110 20.90 22.17 36.50
CA MET A 110 21.31 21.62 35.21
C MET A 110 21.99 22.70 34.37
N PRO A 111 23.21 22.52 33.85
CA PRO A 111 23.85 23.49 32.98
C PRO A 111 22.99 23.84 31.77
N LEU A 112 22.98 25.10 31.35
CA LEU A 112 22.13 25.57 30.25
C LEU A 112 22.38 24.78 28.95
N ALA A 113 23.63 24.43 28.63
CA ALA A 113 23.96 23.62 27.47
C ALA A 113 23.41 22.19 27.56
N ALA A 114 23.35 21.60 28.76
CA ALA A 114 22.74 20.28 28.98
C ALA A 114 21.20 20.35 28.85
N ALA A 115 20.59 21.46 29.29
CA ALA A 115 19.17 21.73 29.09
C ALA A 115 18.83 21.92 27.60
N PHE A 116 19.68 22.60 26.82
CA PHE A 116 19.55 22.69 25.36
C PHE A 116 19.69 21.31 24.70
N ALA A 117 20.63 20.48 25.15
CA ALA A 117 20.79 19.12 24.65
C ALA A 117 19.51 18.29 24.89
N LEU A 118 18.96 18.33 26.10
CA LEU A 118 17.72 17.64 26.44
C LEU A 118 16.54 18.15 25.59
N ALA A 119 16.39 19.47 25.44
CA ALA A 119 15.34 20.05 24.60
C ALA A 119 15.50 19.67 23.11
N ALA A 120 16.72 19.67 22.60
CA ALA A 120 17.04 19.30 21.22
C ALA A 120 16.64 17.85 20.91
N VAL A 121 16.90 16.93 21.84
CA VAL A 121 16.55 15.50 21.66
C VAL A 121 15.06 15.24 21.76
N LEU A 122 14.35 16.02 22.58
CA LEU A 122 12.91 15.93 22.76
C LEU A 122 12.07 16.60 21.66
N SER A 123 12.74 17.29 20.73
CA SER A 123 12.11 18.01 19.61
C SER A 123 11.79 17.10 18.40
N PRO A 124 12.69 16.19 17.96
CA PRO A 124 12.39 15.15 16.98
C PRO A 124 11.08 14.41 17.23
N THR A 125 10.40 14.10 16.13
CA THR A 125 9.14 13.34 16.12
C THR A 125 9.28 12.07 15.34
N ASP A 126 8.65 11.02 15.85
CA ASP A 126 8.67 9.69 15.27
C ASP A 126 7.31 9.36 14.61
N PRO A 127 7.25 9.31 13.28
CA PRO A 127 6.04 9.07 12.49
C PRO A 127 5.66 7.59 12.53
N VAL A 128 6.59 6.69 12.85
CA VAL A 128 6.32 5.26 12.98
C VAL A 128 5.45 5.01 14.20
N ALA A 129 5.79 5.62 15.33
CA ALA A 129 4.99 5.54 16.55
C ALA A 129 3.55 6.02 16.30
N VAL A 130 3.40 7.10 15.51
CA VAL A 130 2.11 7.65 15.10
C VAL A 130 1.38 6.73 14.14
N ASN A 131 2.06 6.16 13.14
CA ASN A 131 1.46 5.23 12.17
C ASN A 131 0.87 4.00 12.87
N GLY A 132 1.50 3.51 13.94
CA GLY A 132 0.97 2.41 14.78
C GLY A 132 -0.38 2.76 15.46
N ILE A 133 -0.60 4.03 15.77
CA ILE A 133 -1.86 4.56 16.32
C ILE A 133 -2.84 4.88 15.18
N ALA A 134 -2.36 5.41 14.05
CA ALA A 134 -3.15 5.78 12.87
C ALA A 134 -3.87 4.60 12.23
N LYS A 135 -3.37 3.35 12.39
CA LYS A 135 -4.09 2.15 11.98
C LYS A 135 -5.45 1.96 12.70
N ARG A 136 -5.66 2.64 13.84
CA ARG A 136 -6.82 2.48 14.72
C ARG A 136 -7.72 3.71 14.79
N VAL A 137 -7.20 4.86 14.34
CA VAL A 137 -7.86 6.16 14.40
C VAL A 137 -7.78 6.80 13.02
N ASN A 138 -8.90 7.30 12.49
CA ASN A 138 -8.91 8.01 11.23
C ASN A 138 -8.28 9.42 11.40
N ILE A 139 -6.95 9.48 11.32
CA ILE A 139 -6.21 10.75 11.33
C ILE A 139 -6.31 11.35 9.92
N PRO A 140 -6.64 12.65 9.77
CA PRO A 140 -6.72 13.29 8.47
C PRO A 140 -5.44 13.07 7.65
N PRO A 141 -5.55 12.70 6.36
CA PRO A 141 -4.40 12.39 5.50
C PRO A 141 -3.37 13.52 5.43
N LYS A 142 -3.83 14.78 5.52
CA LYS A 142 -2.96 15.96 5.53
C LYS A 142 -2.08 16.03 6.78
N VAL A 143 -2.61 15.66 7.95
CA VAL A 143 -1.86 15.62 9.21
C VAL A 143 -0.83 14.50 9.17
N LEU A 144 -1.22 13.30 8.68
CA LEU A 144 -0.26 12.20 8.50
C LEU A 144 0.85 12.55 7.51
N THR A 145 0.51 13.23 6.42
CA THR A 145 1.49 13.70 5.42
C THR A 145 2.44 14.74 6.03
N LEU A 146 1.92 15.67 6.82
CA LEU A 146 2.72 16.68 7.52
C LEU A 146 3.68 16.02 8.52
N VAL A 147 3.20 15.09 9.35
CA VAL A 147 3.97 14.43 10.40
C VAL A 147 5.09 13.56 9.82
N ARG A 148 4.84 12.84 8.71
CA ARG A 148 5.90 12.13 7.98
C ARG A 148 6.92 13.10 7.37
N GLY A 149 6.41 14.18 6.76
CA GLY A 149 7.24 15.21 6.14
C GLY A 149 8.18 15.91 7.11
N GLU A 150 7.67 16.31 8.29
CA GLU A 150 8.49 16.95 9.31
C GLU A 150 9.54 15.98 9.86
N SER A 151 9.18 14.72 10.14
CA SER A 151 10.09 13.77 10.80
C SER A 151 11.32 13.45 9.95
N LEU A 152 11.13 13.32 8.63
CA LEU A 152 12.20 13.10 7.65
C LEU A 152 13.40 14.02 7.85
N ILE A 153 13.16 15.29 8.21
CA ILE A 153 14.20 16.30 8.36
C ILE A 153 14.44 16.64 9.84
N ASN A 154 13.41 16.58 10.68
CA ASN A 154 13.46 16.93 12.10
C ASN A 154 14.45 16.05 12.88
N ASP A 155 14.53 14.75 12.55
CA ASP A 155 15.47 13.83 13.20
C ASP A 155 16.92 14.27 12.99
N ALA A 156 17.27 14.68 11.76
CA ALA A 156 18.59 15.23 11.45
C ALA A 156 18.82 16.58 12.15
N SER A 157 17.87 17.51 12.05
CA SER A 157 17.98 18.83 12.69
C SER A 157 18.16 18.73 14.21
N GLY A 158 17.39 17.86 14.87
CA GLY A 158 17.42 17.68 16.31
C GLY A 158 18.70 16.97 16.79
N LEU A 159 19.17 15.94 16.07
CA LEU A 159 20.43 15.28 16.40
C LEU A 159 21.63 16.23 16.26
N VAL A 160 21.63 17.08 15.23
CA VAL A 160 22.70 18.06 15.08
C VAL A 160 22.65 19.12 16.19
N ALA A 161 21.47 19.65 16.50
CA ALA A 161 21.30 20.59 17.62
C ALA A 161 21.76 19.97 18.95
N PHE A 162 21.45 18.69 19.17
CA PHE A 162 21.92 17.92 20.32
C PHE A 162 23.45 17.79 20.35
N ASN A 163 24.07 17.37 19.26
CA ASN A 163 25.52 17.18 19.19
C ASN A 163 26.28 18.47 19.51
N TYR A 164 25.81 19.63 19.02
CA TYR A 164 26.41 20.93 19.37
C TYR A 164 26.19 21.30 20.83
N ALA A 165 25.01 21.01 21.38
CA ALA A 165 24.73 21.26 22.78
C ALA A 165 25.62 20.39 23.70
N ILE A 166 25.81 19.11 23.36
CA ILE A 166 26.74 18.21 24.06
C ILE A 166 28.18 18.69 23.90
N ALA A 167 28.61 19.05 22.70
CA ALA A 167 29.95 19.61 22.48
C ALA A 167 30.18 20.85 23.34
N ALA A 168 29.19 21.72 23.49
CA ALA A 168 29.27 22.89 24.38
C ALA A 168 29.37 22.51 25.86
N VAL A 169 28.67 21.45 26.31
CA VAL A 169 28.81 20.92 27.68
C VAL A 169 30.21 20.35 27.90
N VAL A 170 30.70 19.54 26.95
CA VAL A 170 31.96 18.80 27.06
C VAL A 170 33.19 19.72 26.98
N THR A 171 33.14 20.72 26.11
CA THR A 171 34.28 21.64 25.87
C THR A 171 34.21 22.93 26.69
N GLY A 172 33.04 23.26 27.26
CA GLY A 172 32.79 24.53 27.95
C GLY A 172 32.80 25.76 27.04
N TYR A 173 32.97 25.58 25.72
CA TYR A 173 33.05 26.64 24.73
C TYR A 173 32.01 26.43 23.63
N PHE A 174 31.31 27.50 23.26
CA PHE A 174 30.36 27.49 22.15
C PHE A 174 30.67 28.62 21.18
N SER A 175 31.11 28.26 19.97
CA SER A 175 31.23 29.19 18.85
C SER A 175 30.02 29.01 17.93
N LEU A 176 29.11 29.97 17.96
CA LEU A 176 27.94 29.99 17.08
C LEU A 176 28.35 30.00 15.60
N ARG A 177 29.46 30.66 15.27
CA ARG A 177 29.98 30.74 13.90
C ARG A 177 30.47 29.37 13.41
N ASP A 178 31.28 28.69 14.20
CA ASP A 178 31.82 27.38 13.81
C ASP A 178 30.72 26.33 13.76
N ALA A 179 29.76 26.38 14.70
CA ALA A 179 28.58 25.53 14.66
C ALA A 179 27.74 25.77 13.40
N ALA A 180 27.50 27.03 13.02
CA ALA A 180 26.75 27.35 11.80
C ALA A 180 27.49 26.90 10.53
N LEU A 181 28.81 27.08 10.45
CA LEU A 181 29.61 26.66 9.30
C LEU A 181 29.68 25.14 9.17
N ASN A 182 29.99 24.43 10.25
CA ASN A 182 30.05 22.97 10.28
C ASN A 182 28.66 22.36 10.00
N PHE A 183 27.59 22.94 10.55
CA PHE A 183 26.22 22.53 10.21
C PHE A 183 25.95 22.67 8.71
N THR A 184 26.26 23.84 8.15
CA THR A 184 26.08 24.10 6.72
C THR A 184 26.87 23.11 5.86
N TYR A 185 28.12 22.81 6.25
CA TYR A 185 28.95 21.81 5.58
C TYR A 185 28.33 20.41 5.65
N MET A 186 28.03 19.91 6.86
CA MET A 186 27.46 18.58 7.06
C MET A 186 26.13 18.40 6.33
N PHE A 187 25.30 19.45 6.30
CA PHE A 187 24.01 19.45 5.60
C PHE A 187 24.18 19.44 4.08
N ILE A 188 24.92 20.39 3.51
CA ILE A 188 25.05 20.52 2.06
C ILE A 188 25.80 19.31 1.48
N VAL A 189 26.94 18.93 2.07
CA VAL A 189 27.74 17.80 1.59
C VAL A 189 26.98 16.49 1.76
N GLY A 190 26.31 16.30 2.91
CA GLY A 190 25.44 15.14 3.13
C GLY A 190 24.31 15.05 2.09
N ALA A 191 23.62 16.17 1.82
CA ALA A 191 22.56 16.18 0.82
C ALA A 191 23.08 15.90 -0.61
N VAL A 192 24.21 16.49 -1.00
CA VAL A 192 24.82 16.25 -2.31
C VAL A 192 25.25 14.79 -2.45
N LEU A 193 25.93 14.22 -1.43
CA LEU A 193 26.36 12.82 -1.44
C LEU A 193 25.18 11.85 -1.43
N GLY A 194 24.13 12.14 -0.65
CA GLY A 194 22.90 11.37 -0.66
C GLY A 194 22.25 11.31 -2.04
N LEU A 195 22.15 12.47 -2.70
CA LEU A 195 21.63 12.55 -4.06
C LEU A 195 22.51 11.77 -5.04
N THR A 196 23.83 12.02 -5.06
CA THR A 196 24.72 11.38 -6.03
C THR A 196 24.81 9.87 -5.82
N LEU A 197 25.02 9.40 -4.59
CA LEU A 197 25.12 7.98 -4.27
C LEU A 197 23.78 7.26 -4.50
N GLY A 198 22.65 7.89 -4.13
CA GLY A 198 21.31 7.34 -4.42
C GLY A 198 21.09 7.15 -5.91
N LEU A 199 21.38 8.17 -6.72
CA LEU A 199 21.30 8.09 -8.18
C LEU A 199 22.23 7.01 -8.77
N VAL A 200 23.45 6.89 -8.25
CA VAL A 200 24.41 5.86 -8.67
C VAL A 200 23.88 4.46 -8.37
N ILE A 201 23.33 4.23 -7.17
CA ILE A 201 22.79 2.91 -6.78
C ILE A 201 21.56 2.56 -7.62
N ASP A 202 20.67 3.52 -7.87
CA ASP A 202 19.51 3.32 -8.75
C ASP A 202 19.93 3.04 -10.20
N TRP A 203 20.97 3.73 -10.69
CA TRP A 203 21.55 3.51 -12.01
C TRP A 203 22.21 2.13 -12.13
N ILE A 204 22.93 1.68 -11.10
CA ILE A 204 23.47 0.32 -10.99
C ILE A 204 22.30 -0.68 -11.08
N GLY A 205 21.27 -0.51 -10.25
CA GLY A 205 20.08 -1.36 -10.28
C GLY A 205 19.42 -1.40 -11.67
N PHE A 206 19.35 -0.27 -12.36
CA PHE A 206 18.83 -0.19 -13.73
C PHE A 206 19.69 -0.94 -14.74
N ILE A 207 21.02 -0.80 -14.70
CA ILE A 207 21.93 -1.52 -15.60
C ILE A 207 21.84 -3.03 -15.39
N LEU A 208 21.85 -3.49 -14.14
CA LEU A 208 21.75 -4.92 -13.82
C LEU A 208 20.42 -5.51 -14.30
N ARG A 209 19.31 -4.77 -14.15
CA ARG A 209 18.01 -5.15 -14.72
C ARG A 209 18.07 -5.25 -16.25
N LYS A 210 18.68 -4.28 -16.93
CA LYS A 210 18.84 -4.31 -18.40
C LYS A 210 19.66 -5.52 -18.87
N LYS A 211 20.55 -6.04 -18.03
CA LYS A 211 21.33 -7.26 -18.29
C LYS A 211 20.59 -8.58 -17.99
N GLY A 212 19.31 -8.52 -17.62
CA GLY A 212 18.46 -9.70 -17.43
C GLY A 212 18.27 -10.15 -15.98
N ILE A 213 18.80 -9.42 -14.99
CA ILE A 213 18.58 -9.72 -13.57
C ILE A 213 17.24 -9.11 -13.14
N ARG A 214 16.16 -9.86 -13.33
CA ARG A 214 14.78 -9.55 -12.90
C ARG A 214 14.38 -10.40 -11.69
N ASP A 215 15.23 -10.39 -10.66
CA ASP A 215 14.98 -11.10 -9.40
C ASP A 215 14.56 -10.10 -8.31
N ALA A 216 13.35 -10.29 -7.77
CA ALA A 216 12.81 -9.48 -6.68
C ALA A 216 13.70 -9.55 -5.43
N THR A 217 14.41 -10.66 -5.22
CA THR A 217 15.33 -10.87 -4.10
C THR A 217 16.54 -9.94 -4.23
N PHE A 218 17.15 -9.90 -5.42
CA PHE A 218 18.26 -9.00 -5.71
C PHE A 218 17.87 -7.54 -5.50
N HIS A 219 16.69 -7.14 -6.01
CA HIS A 219 16.23 -5.77 -5.85
C HIS A 219 15.98 -5.40 -4.39
N SER A 220 15.34 -6.30 -3.63
CA SER A 220 15.08 -6.09 -2.19
C SER A 220 16.38 -5.99 -1.41
N LEU A 221 17.36 -6.87 -1.66
CA LEU A 221 18.67 -6.83 -1.00
C LEU A 221 19.44 -5.54 -1.33
N LEU A 222 19.46 -5.12 -2.59
CA LEU A 222 20.10 -3.87 -3.00
C LEU A 222 19.48 -2.69 -2.25
N GLN A 223 18.14 -2.61 -2.22
CA GLN A 223 17.43 -1.55 -1.51
C GLN A 223 17.70 -1.55 0.01
N ILE A 224 17.73 -2.71 0.65
CA ILE A 224 18.04 -2.82 2.08
C ILE A 224 19.47 -2.35 2.34
N LEU A 225 20.43 -2.66 1.45
CA LEU A 225 21.83 -2.29 1.60
C LEU A 225 22.08 -0.80 1.34
N THR A 226 21.29 -0.16 0.47
CA THR A 226 21.40 1.26 0.11
C THR A 226 21.60 2.21 1.30
N PRO A 227 20.71 2.25 2.32
CA PRO A 227 20.87 3.16 3.45
C PRO A 227 22.20 2.97 4.19
N PHE A 228 22.67 1.73 4.36
CA PHE A 228 23.93 1.43 5.05
C PHE A 228 25.14 1.95 4.25
N ILE A 229 25.16 1.69 2.94
CA ILE A 229 26.24 2.15 2.06
C ILE A 229 26.31 3.68 2.08
N ILE A 230 25.18 4.35 1.90
CA ILE A 230 25.13 5.81 1.83
C ILE A 230 25.55 6.43 3.15
N TYR A 231 25.07 5.89 4.27
CA TYR A 231 25.45 6.37 5.60
C TYR A 231 26.96 6.25 5.83
N ILE A 232 27.50 5.03 5.69
CA ILE A 232 28.92 4.74 5.96
C ILE A 232 29.82 5.58 5.05
N VAL A 233 29.53 5.62 3.75
CA VAL A 233 30.32 6.42 2.81
C VAL A 233 30.29 7.90 3.18
N THR A 234 29.14 8.44 3.55
CA THR A 234 29.01 9.87 3.85
C THR A 234 29.69 10.25 5.18
N GLU A 235 29.52 9.43 6.21
CA GLU A 235 29.95 9.74 7.56
C GLU A 235 31.44 9.41 7.78
N GLU A 236 31.88 8.23 7.37
CA GLU A 236 33.27 7.78 7.59
C GLU A 236 34.25 8.45 6.63
N LEU A 237 33.88 8.65 5.36
CA LEU A 237 34.83 9.16 4.35
C LEU A 237 34.79 10.69 4.20
N PHE A 238 33.64 11.33 4.41
CA PHE A 238 33.46 12.77 4.16
C PHE A 238 33.14 13.58 5.43
N HIS A 239 32.95 12.92 6.57
CA HIS A 239 32.54 13.54 7.83
C HIS A 239 31.32 14.46 7.66
N ALA A 240 30.40 14.06 6.77
CA ALA A 240 29.14 14.72 6.52
C ALA A 240 28.00 13.93 7.18
N SER A 241 26.80 14.50 7.24
CA SER A 241 25.69 13.83 7.93
C SER A 241 25.15 12.63 7.12
N GLY A 242 25.43 11.40 7.58
CA GLY A 242 24.90 10.19 6.98
C GLY A 242 23.37 10.14 7.01
N VAL A 243 22.77 10.62 8.10
CA VAL A 243 21.31 10.77 8.28
C VAL A 243 20.68 11.57 7.13
N ILE A 244 21.23 12.76 6.84
CA ILE A 244 20.72 13.63 5.75
C ILE A 244 20.93 12.96 4.39
N ALA A 245 22.08 12.34 4.16
CA ALA A 245 22.37 11.69 2.90
C ALA A 245 21.36 10.57 2.58
N VAL A 246 21.03 9.75 3.58
CA VAL A 246 20.08 8.64 3.43
C VAL A 246 18.66 9.14 3.16
N VAL A 247 18.22 10.21 3.83
CA VAL A 247 16.91 10.86 3.58
C VAL A 247 16.83 11.39 2.14
N VAL A 248 17.86 12.13 1.71
CA VAL A 248 17.90 12.69 0.35
C VAL A 248 17.94 11.60 -0.70
N ALA A 249 18.68 10.51 -0.45
CA ALA A 249 18.69 9.34 -1.32
C ALA A 249 17.32 8.67 -1.42
N GLY A 250 16.60 8.51 -0.30
CA GLY A 250 15.24 7.97 -0.29
C GLY A 250 14.27 8.84 -1.10
N ILE A 251 14.31 10.17 -0.92
CA ILE A 251 13.49 11.12 -1.69
C ILE A 251 13.84 11.06 -3.19
N ALA A 252 15.12 10.95 -3.54
CA ALA A 252 15.56 10.81 -4.93
C ALA A 252 15.02 9.50 -5.56
N HIS A 253 15.09 8.40 -4.81
CA HIS A 253 14.55 7.11 -5.23
C HIS A 253 13.03 7.15 -5.46
N ALA A 254 12.28 7.84 -4.58
CA ALA A 254 10.84 8.06 -4.74
C ALA A 254 10.53 8.77 -6.07
N ALA A 255 11.28 9.83 -6.38
CA ALA A 255 11.09 10.63 -7.59
C ALA A 255 11.36 9.82 -8.88
N ILE A 256 12.34 8.92 -8.87
CA ILE A 256 12.64 8.05 -10.03
C ILE A 256 11.56 6.99 -10.23
N THR A 257 11.12 6.37 -9.13
CA THR A 257 10.16 5.26 -9.17
C THR A 257 8.76 5.72 -9.63
N GLU A 258 8.37 6.96 -9.29
CA GLU A 258 7.10 7.57 -9.74
C GLU A 258 7.01 7.67 -11.28
N HIS A 259 8.14 7.85 -11.98
CA HIS A 259 8.18 7.95 -13.45
C HIS A 259 8.33 6.60 -14.17
N THR A 260 8.69 5.52 -13.47
CA THR A 260 9.03 4.21 -14.07
C THR A 260 7.93 3.16 -13.85
N SER A 261 6.74 3.57 -13.40
CA SER A 261 5.70 2.72 -12.80
C SER A 261 4.93 1.79 -13.75
N THR A 262 5.29 1.72 -15.03
CA THR A 262 4.56 0.93 -16.05
C THR A 262 4.98 -0.53 -16.12
N MET A 263 6.06 -0.93 -15.44
CA MET A 263 6.44 -2.33 -15.30
C MET A 263 6.64 -2.64 -13.81
N LEU A 264 6.32 -3.86 -13.35
CA LEU A 264 6.71 -4.42 -12.04
C LEU A 264 5.70 -4.31 -10.87
N ALA A 265 4.42 -4.64 -11.08
CA ALA A 265 3.47 -4.80 -9.97
C ALA A 265 3.88 -5.93 -8.99
N LYS A 266 4.46 -7.03 -9.49
CA LYS A 266 4.81 -8.21 -8.69
C LYS A 266 6.08 -8.02 -7.85
N GLU A 267 7.15 -7.47 -8.42
CA GLU A 267 8.40 -7.20 -7.69
C GLU A 267 8.19 -6.14 -6.61
N LYS A 268 7.37 -5.12 -6.89
CA LYS A 268 7.01 -4.09 -5.91
C LYS A 268 6.32 -4.70 -4.70
N VAL A 269 5.34 -5.58 -4.89
CA VAL A 269 4.63 -6.22 -3.77
C VAL A 269 5.58 -7.04 -2.88
N ILE A 270 6.50 -7.80 -3.47
CA ILE A 270 7.48 -8.59 -2.70
C ILE A 270 8.41 -7.67 -1.91
N SER A 271 8.95 -6.64 -2.57
CA SER A 271 9.84 -5.64 -1.95
C SER A 271 9.15 -4.95 -0.76
N GLU A 272 7.91 -4.48 -0.94
CA GLU A 272 7.13 -3.83 0.11
C GLU A 272 6.85 -4.76 1.30
N ASN A 273 6.61 -6.05 1.05
CA ASN A 273 6.42 -7.03 2.12
C ASN A 273 7.72 -7.23 2.93
N VAL A 274 8.87 -7.32 2.26
CA VAL A 274 10.17 -7.44 2.93
C VAL A 274 10.45 -6.21 3.79
N TRP A 275 10.23 -5.01 3.25
CA TRP A 275 10.34 -3.76 4.01
C TRP A 275 9.39 -3.73 5.21
N SER A 276 8.13 -4.13 5.05
CA SER A 276 7.18 -4.17 6.16
C SER A 276 7.65 -5.07 7.31
N VAL A 277 8.26 -6.22 7.02
CA VAL A 277 8.83 -7.11 8.04
C VAL A 277 10.07 -6.48 8.67
N LEU A 278 10.98 -5.92 7.86
CA LEU A 278 12.19 -5.26 8.34
C LEU A 278 11.85 -4.10 9.29
N LEU A 279 10.93 -3.22 8.89
CA LEU A 279 10.49 -2.08 9.69
C LEU A 279 9.79 -2.52 10.98
N PHE A 280 9.00 -3.60 10.94
CA PHE A 280 8.41 -4.16 12.14
C PHE A 280 9.48 -4.62 13.14
N VAL A 281 10.52 -5.31 12.65
CA VAL A 281 11.64 -5.76 13.49
C VAL A 281 12.43 -4.57 14.03
N LEU A 282 12.88 -3.64 13.16
CA LEU A 282 13.69 -2.49 13.57
C LEU A 282 12.96 -1.65 14.62
N ASN A 283 11.74 -1.19 14.33
CA ASN A 283 10.97 -0.36 15.27
C ASN A 283 10.67 -1.10 16.56
N GLY A 284 10.29 -2.37 16.47
CA GLY A 284 9.97 -3.14 17.65
C GLY A 284 11.19 -3.37 18.55
N VAL A 285 12.38 -3.65 17.97
CA VAL A 285 13.61 -3.75 18.75
C VAL A 285 13.88 -2.44 19.48
N VAL A 286 13.73 -1.30 18.81
CA VAL A 286 13.92 0.01 19.45
C VAL A 286 12.97 0.21 20.63
N PHE A 287 11.68 -0.11 20.48
CA PHE A 287 10.72 0.00 21.59
C PHE A 287 11.00 -0.97 22.74
N ILE A 288 11.48 -2.20 22.45
CA ILE A 288 11.90 -3.14 23.50
C ILE A 288 13.14 -2.62 24.23
N LEU A 289 14.14 -2.11 23.49
CA LEU A 289 15.34 -1.50 24.09
C LEU A 289 14.94 -0.30 24.96
N LEU A 290 13.97 0.51 24.55
CA LEU A 290 13.46 1.62 25.36
C LEU A 290 12.91 1.09 26.69
N GLY A 291 12.07 0.06 26.62
CA GLY A 291 11.54 -0.62 27.81
C GLY A 291 12.63 -1.17 28.73
N LEU A 292 13.69 -1.75 28.15
CA LEU A 292 14.82 -2.31 28.89
C LEU A 292 15.61 -1.23 29.66
N ASN A 293 15.70 -0.03 29.10
CA ASN A 293 16.44 1.08 29.69
C ASN A 293 15.65 1.88 30.75
N ILE A 294 14.34 1.63 30.91
CA ILE A 294 13.51 2.32 31.91
C ILE A 294 14.06 2.12 33.34
N PRO A 295 14.34 0.90 33.84
CA PRO A 295 14.83 0.72 35.21
C PRO A 295 16.18 1.36 35.46
N LEU A 296 17.08 1.34 34.47
CA LEU A 296 18.40 1.97 34.54
C LEU A 296 18.28 3.51 34.63
N SER A 297 17.37 4.07 33.83
CA SER A 297 17.14 5.52 33.78
C SER A 297 16.35 6.03 34.99
N MET A 298 15.45 5.22 35.55
CA MET A 298 14.67 5.56 36.74
C MET A 298 15.39 5.24 38.05
N GLY A 299 16.22 4.20 38.10
CA GLY A 299 16.87 3.72 39.32
C GLY A 299 17.79 4.77 39.95
N ALA A 300 18.54 5.53 39.14
CA ALA A 300 19.43 6.57 39.64
C ALA A 300 18.70 7.82 40.19
N ALA A 301 17.49 8.11 39.69
CA ALA A 301 16.67 9.24 40.14
C ALA A 301 15.71 8.89 41.30
N VAL A 302 15.32 7.61 41.40
CA VAL A 302 14.47 7.09 42.49
C VAL A 302 15.29 6.71 43.73
N ALA A 303 16.58 6.38 43.57
CA ALA A 303 17.48 6.06 44.67
C ALA A 303 18.05 7.29 45.41
N SER A 304 17.91 8.50 44.86
CA SER A 304 18.30 9.72 45.56
C SER A 304 17.24 10.06 46.62
N GLU A 305 17.59 9.93 47.90
CA GLU A 305 16.70 10.22 49.05
C GLU A 305 16.21 11.69 49.10
N ASP A 306 16.87 12.58 48.35
CA ASP A 306 16.57 14.03 48.31
C ASP A 306 15.42 14.42 47.35
N ILE A 307 14.99 13.54 46.43
CA ILE A 307 13.96 13.85 45.44
C ILE A 307 12.70 13.03 45.72
N ASN A 308 11.62 13.68 46.13
CA ASN A 308 10.31 13.04 46.26
C ASN A 308 9.87 12.49 44.88
N ASN A 309 9.64 11.19 44.76
CA ASN A 309 9.26 10.51 43.51
C ASN A 309 8.09 11.20 42.77
N TRP A 310 7.15 11.79 43.52
CA TRP A 310 6.03 12.55 42.93
C TRP A 310 6.48 13.84 42.25
N LEU A 311 7.48 14.52 42.81
CA LEU A 311 8.07 15.73 42.24
C LEU A 311 8.83 15.43 40.94
N ALA A 312 9.51 14.28 40.87
CA ALA A 312 10.19 13.82 39.66
C ALA A 312 9.21 13.53 38.52
N ILE A 313 8.10 12.82 38.81
CA ILE A 313 7.03 12.56 37.82
C ILE A 313 6.35 13.86 37.40
N ALA A 314 6.09 14.77 38.34
CA ALA A 314 5.56 16.09 38.03
C ALA A 314 6.51 16.89 37.13
N GLY A 315 7.82 16.82 37.36
CA GLY A 315 8.85 17.44 36.51
C GLY A 315 8.79 16.94 35.07
N VAL A 316 8.69 15.62 34.86
CA VAL A 316 8.50 15.03 33.53
C VAL A 316 7.24 15.56 32.84
N LEU A 317 6.11 15.60 33.55
CA LEU A 317 4.84 16.10 33.02
C LEU A 317 4.91 17.59 32.67
N VAL A 318 5.55 18.41 33.50
CA VAL A 318 5.72 19.85 33.27
C VAL A 318 6.62 20.10 32.06
N ILE A 319 7.74 19.37 31.94
CA ILE A 319 8.63 19.47 30.78
C ILE A 319 7.91 19.04 29.51
N TRP A 320 7.20 17.90 29.56
CA TRP A 320 6.38 17.45 28.45
C TRP A 320 5.35 18.50 28.04
N LEU A 321 4.62 19.09 29.00
CA LEU A 321 3.61 20.10 28.75
C LEU A 321 4.21 21.39 28.18
N GLY A 322 5.39 21.79 28.64
CA GLY A 322 6.12 22.94 28.11
C GLY A 322 6.52 22.75 26.64
N ILE A 323 7.15 21.62 26.31
CA ILE A 323 7.54 21.28 24.94
C ILE A 323 6.30 21.11 24.04
N PHE A 324 5.28 20.45 24.55
CA PHE A 324 3.98 20.33 23.88
C PHE A 324 3.34 21.70 23.62
N GLY A 325 3.40 22.61 24.59
CA GLY A 325 2.90 23.98 24.49
C GLY A 325 3.63 24.78 23.42
N ILE A 326 4.97 24.68 23.35
CA ILE A 326 5.77 25.32 22.30
C ILE A 326 5.31 24.86 20.91
N ARG A 327 5.14 23.54 20.72
CA ARG A 327 4.63 22.95 19.48
C ARG A 327 3.21 23.41 19.15
N PHE A 328 2.33 23.43 20.14
CA PHE A 328 0.95 23.86 19.97
C PHE A 328 0.84 25.33 19.55
N VAL A 329 1.59 26.21 20.24
CA VAL A 329 1.64 27.63 19.91
C VAL A 329 2.21 27.82 18.50
N TYR A 330 3.31 27.14 18.15
CA TYR A 330 3.87 27.22 16.81
C TYR A 330 2.91 26.71 15.72
N SER A 331 2.25 25.58 15.93
CA SER A 331 1.27 25.03 14.99
C SER A 331 0.07 25.96 14.80
N TYR A 332 -0.41 26.59 15.87
CA TYR A 332 -1.50 27.55 15.80
C TYR A 332 -1.06 28.84 15.10
N SER A 333 0.08 29.41 15.50
CA SER A 333 0.63 30.64 14.94
C SER A 333 0.98 30.50 13.46
N SER A 334 1.59 29.38 13.04
CA SER A 334 1.91 29.11 11.62
C SER A 334 0.65 29.06 10.76
N THR A 335 -0.40 28.37 11.24
CA THR A 335 -1.70 28.33 10.55
C THR A 335 -2.36 29.71 10.49
N ALA A 336 -2.30 30.48 11.58
CA ALA A 336 -2.85 31.83 11.65
C ALA A 336 -2.12 32.80 10.70
N VAL A 337 -0.79 32.74 10.64
CA VAL A 337 0.04 33.55 9.73
C VAL A 337 -0.28 33.20 8.28
N GLN A 338 -0.37 31.91 7.93
CA GLN A 338 -0.76 31.48 6.58
C GLN A 338 -2.16 31.97 6.20
N TYR A 339 -3.12 31.91 7.12
CA TYR A 339 -4.47 32.42 6.91
C TYR A 339 -4.49 33.95 6.68
N LEU A 340 -3.67 34.70 7.41
CA LEU A 340 -3.57 36.16 7.27
C LEU A 340 -2.87 36.59 5.97
N ILE A 341 -1.79 35.90 5.58
CA ILE A 341 -1.02 36.21 4.37
C ILE A 341 -1.78 35.82 3.11
N ALA A 342 -2.44 34.66 3.10
CA ALA A 342 -3.11 34.12 1.91
C ALA A 342 -4.48 34.73 1.61
N LYS A 343 -4.92 35.76 2.36
CA LYS A 343 -6.18 36.52 2.21
C LYS A 343 -7.29 35.76 1.44
N ARG A 344 -7.93 34.81 2.12
CA ARG A 344 -9.17 34.11 1.69
C ARG A 344 -9.10 33.26 0.41
N GLN A 345 -7.96 33.08 -0.26
CA GLN A 345 -7.87 32.11 -1.36
C GLN A 345 -7.44 30.74 -0.83
N GLY A 346 -8.40 29.99 -0.27
CA GLY A 346 -8.23 28.56 0.03
C GLY A 346 -7.43 28.19 1.29
N ALA A 347 -6.99 29.15 2.11
CA ALA A 347 -6.30 28.87 3.38
C ALA A 347 -7.27 28.39 4.48
N GLU A 348 -6.89 27.33 5.20
CA GLU A 348 -7.67 26.77 6.30
C GLU A 348 -7.78 27.76 7.47
N VAL A 349 -8.98 27.84 8.07
CA VAL A 349 -9.21 28.65 9.26
C VAL A 349 -8.41 28.05 10.43
N PRO A 350 -7.62 28.85 11.18
CA PRO A 350 -6.89 28.34 12.32
C PRO A 350 -7.86 27.77 13.36
N SER A 351 -7.76 26.47 13.60
CA SER A 351 -8.58 25.75 14.57
C SER A 351 -7.72 25.25 15.71
N ILE A 352 -8.20 25.44 16.94
CA ILE A 352 -7.58 24.89 18.14
C ILE A 352 -7.56 23.36 18.04
N LYS A 353 -8.61 22.75 17.49
CA LYS A 353 -8.70 21.29 17.31
C LYS A 353 -7.63 20.76 16.36
N SER A 354 -7.41 21.42 15.22
CA SER A 354 -6.39 20.99 14.25
C SER A 354 -4.97 21.16 14.79
N SER A 355 -4.71 22.27 15.50
CA SER A 355 -3.40 22.53 16.13
C SER A 355 -3.11 21.54 17.25
N LEU A 356 -4.13 21.20 18.06
CA LEU A 356 -4.02 20.19 19.11
C LEU A 356 -3.78 18.80 18.52
N LEU A 357 -4.46 18.46 17.43
CA LEU A 357 -4.26 17.21 16.70
C LEU A 357 -2.82 17.09 16.16
N ILE A 358 -2.32 18.11 15.46
CA ILE A 358 -0.94 18.16 14.93
C ILE A 358 0.10 18.07 16.05
N SER A 359 -0.20 18.67 17.21
CA SER A 359 0.69 18.66 18.36
C SER A 359 0.74 17.29 19.04
N LEU A 360 -0.42 16.62 19.17
CA LEU A 360 -0.53 15.28 19.76
C LEU A 360 -0.01 14.18 18.84
N THR A 361 -0.04 14.39 17.53
CA THR A 361 0.63 13.49 16.59
C THR A 361 2.15 13.62 16.62
N GLY A 362 2.72 14.56 17.36
CA GLY A 362 4.17 14.66 17.55
C GLY A 362 4.71 13.68 18.59
N VAL A 363 4.58 12.38 18.36
CA VAL A 363 5.09 11.34 19.28
C VAL A 363 6.61 11.29 19.20
N ARG A 364 7.29 11.05 20.32
CA ARG A 364 8.76 10.89 20.36
C ARG A 364 9.08 9.40 20.25
N GLY A 365 10.21 9.05 19.67
CA GLY A 365 10.51 7.63 19.45
C GLY A 365 11.99 7.33 19.31
N ALA A 366 12.32 6.51 18.31
CA ALA A 366 13.60 5.81 18.23
C ALA A 366 14.82 6.72 18.32
N VAL A 367 14.86 7.76 17.49
CA VAL A 367 16.00 8.69 17.41
C VAL A 367 16.23 9.45 18.72
N THR A 368 15.15 9.86 19.40
CA THR A 368 15.23 10.51 20.72
C THR A 368 15.94 9.62 21.73
N MET A 369 15.63 8.32 21.74
CA MET A 369 16.24 7.36 22.65
C MET A 369 17.76 7.25 22.42
N VAL A 370 18.18 7.15 21.15
CA VAL A 370 19.60 7.04 20.77
C VAL A 370 20.39 8.22 21.25
N ALA A 371 19.90 9.41 20.94
CA ALA A 371 20.59 10.64 21.27
C ALA A 371 20.75 10.75 22.79
N VAL A 372 19.74 10.39 23.57
CA VAL A 372 19.88 10.39 25.03
C VAL A 372 20.86 9.33 25.55
N LEU A 373 20.88 8.13 24.98
CA LEU A 373 21.87 7.10 25.35
C LEU A 373 23.30 7.48 24.96
N SER A 374 23.45 8.29 23.92
CA SER A 374 24.74 8.81 23.44
C SER A 374 25.34 9.93 24.29
N VAL A 375 24.61 10.39 25.32
CA VAL A 375 25.16 11.35 26.29
C VAL A 375 26.40 10.72 26.95
N PRO A 376 27.59 11.32 26.78
CA PRO A 376 28.84 10.75 27.26
C PRO A 376 28.82 10.64 28.79
N THR A 377 29.53 9.65 29.31
CA THR A 377 29.66 9.46 30.77
C THR A 377 30.63 10.45 31.40
N LEU A 378 31.61 10.92 30.63
CA LEU A 378 32.70 11.79 31.07
C LEU A 378 32.80 13.05 30.19
N LEU A 379 33.20 14.16 30.81
CA LEU A 379 33.60 15.40 30.15
C LEU A 379 35.03 15.26 29.59
N ALA A 380 35.44 16.19 28.72
CA ALA A 380 36.82 16.21 28.20
C ALA A 380 37.87 16.46 29.30
N SER A 381 37.45 17.01 30.45
CA SER A 381 38.25 17.18 31.66
C SER A 381 38.44 15.89 32.47
N GLY A 382 37.71 14.81 32.13
CA GLY A 382 37.69 13.55 32.90
C GLY A 382 36.70 13.54 34.08
N GLU A 383 35.95 14.63 34.30
CA GLU A 383 34.87 14.70 35.29
C GLU A 383 33.58 14.01 34.79
N GLU A 384 32.70 13.60 35.70
CA GLU A 384 31.41 13.00 35.34
C GLU A 384 30.50 13.99 34.60
N PHE A 385 29.78 13.51 33.59
CA PHE A 385 28.84 14.34 32.85
C PHE A 385 27.72 14.87 33.76
N PRO A 386 27.46 16.19 33.76
CA PRO A 386 26.53 16.79 34.70
C PRO A 386 25.10 16.28 34.47
N GLN A 387 24.49 15.74 35.54
CA GLN A 387 23.07 15.37 35.56
C GLN A 387 22.65 14.38 34.45
N ARG A 388 23.56 13.50 34.00
CA ARG A 388 23.28 12.49 32.95
C ARG A 388 22.09 11.59 33.29
N SER A 389 22.01 11.10 34.53
CA SER A 389 20.91 10.26 35.01
C SER A 389 19.56 10.99 34.92
N LEU A 390 19.53 12.29 35.24
CA LEU A 390 18.34 13.11 35.16
C LEU A 390 17.91 13.36 33.71
N ILE A 391 18.85 13.58 32.79
CA ILE A 391 18.59 13.68 31.34
C ILE A 391 17.95 12.39 30.81
N LEU A 392 18.52 11.24 31.16
CA LEU A 392 17.99 9.91 30.82
C LEU A 392 16.58 9.71 31.38
N PHE A 393 16.38 10.05 32.65
CA PHE A 393 15.08 9.95 33.33
C PHE A 393 14.02 10.80 32.65
N ILE A 394 14.29 12.10 32.44
CA ILE A 394 13.33 13.02 31.83
C ILE A 394 13.03 12.61 30.41
N ALA A 395 14.04 12.30 29.60
CA ALA A 395 13.82 11.94 28.21
C ALA A 395 12.97 10.68 28.08
N THR A 396 13.30 9.63 28.84
CA THR A 396 12.52 8.39 28.87
C THR A 396 11.09 8.65 29.35
N GLY A 397 10.93 9.42 30.42
CA GLY A 397 9.62 9.80 30.94
C GLY A 397 8.78 10.59 29.93
N VAL A 398 9.38 11.56 29.25
CA VAL A 398 8.71 12.36 28.21
C VAL A 398 8.32 11.47 27.03
N ILE A 399 9.19 10.58 26.54
CA ILE A 399 8.83 9.62 25.48
C ILE A 399 7.58 8.81 25.88
N LEU A 400 7.57 8.23 27.08
CA LEU A 400 6.45 7.44 27.58
C LEU A 400 5.16 8.27 27.69
N VAL A 401 5.24 9.46 28.29
CA VAL A 401 4.10 10.36 28.42
C VAL A 401 3.57 10.75 27.05
N THR A 402 4.43 11.03 26.07
CA THR A 402 4.00 11.41 24.70
C THR A 402 3.27 10.28 24.00
N LEU A 403 3.78 9.05 24.12
CA LEU A 403 3.17 7.87 23.49
C LEU A 403 1.83 7.52 24.14
N VAL A 404 1.76 7.55 25.47
CA VAL A 404 0.52 7.31 26.22
C VAL A 404 -0.50 8.41 25.95
N ALA A 405 -0.09 9.68 25.97
CA ALA A 405 -0.96 10.81 25.66
C ALA A 405 -1.51 10.72 24.24
N ALA A 406 -0.68 10.42 23.24
CA ALA A 406 -1.14 10.24 21.86
C ALA A 406 -2.14 9.07 21.75
N THR A 407 -1.85 7.95 22.41
CA THR A 407 -2.73 6.76 22.41
C THR A 407 -4.09 7.05 23.02
N LEU A 408 -4.14 7.84 24.10
CA LEU A 408 -5.39 8.17 24.79
C LEU A 408 -6.14 9.30 24.09
N PHE A 409 -5.49 10.42 23.76
CA PHE A 409 -6.15 11.64 23.31
C PHE A 409 -6.41 11.70 21.80
N LEU A 410 -5.60 11.07 20.94
CA LEU A 410 -5.86 11.07 19.49
C LEU A 410 -7.20 10.42 19.13
N PRO A 411 -7.57 9.24 19.68
CA PRO A 411 -8.91 8.70 19.45
C PRO A 411 -10.02 9.64 19.89
N LEU A 412 -9.88 10.37 21.01
CA LEU A 412 -10.91 11.30 21.48
C LEU A 412 -11.08 12.51 20.55
N LEU A 413 -9.97 13.03 20.00
CA LEU A 413 -9.99 14.19 19.13
C LEU A 413 -10.48 13.87 17.72
N CYS A 414 -10.15 12.68 17.20
CA CYS A 414 -10.63 12.23 15.90
C CYS A 414 -12.04 11.63 15.95
N LYS A 415 -12.57 11.28 17.13
CA LYS A 415 -13.90 10.65 17.30
C LYS A 415 -15.12 11.52 17.00
N THR A 416 -14.95 12.76 16.53
CA THR A 416 -16.09 13.65 16.26
C THR A 416 -16.56 13.64 14.81
N ASP A 417 -15.77 13.14 13.87
CA ASP A 417 -16.27 12.91 12.52
C ASP A 417 -16.60 11.42 12.38
N LYS A 418 -17.79 11.05 12.88
CA LYS A 418 -18.63 10.24 11.99
C LYS A 418 -18.64 11.05 10.72
N ALA A 419 -17.97 10.56 9.68
CA ALA A 419 -18.13 11.11 8.34
C ALA A 419 -19.61 11.42 8.19
N PRO A 420 -19.98 12.62 7.65
CA PRO A 420 -21.38 12.86 7.35
C PRO A 420 -21.89 11.61 6.66
N ASP A 421 -23.04 11.14 7.11
CA ASP A 421 -23.82 10.06 6.54
C ASP A 421 -24.00 10.37 5.05
N SER A 422 -22.97 10.16 4.23
CA SER A 422 -23.05 10.07 2.80
C SER A 422 -23.60 8.67 2.60
N THR A 423 -24.89 8.55 2.84
CA THR A 423 -25.74 7.42 2.56
C THR A 423 -25.88 7.24 1.04
N ALA A 424 -24.82 7.48 0.28
CA ALA A 424 -24.59 6.75 -0.95
C ALA A 424 -23.99 5.42 -0.48
N ARG A 425 -24.79 4.35 -0.54
CA ARG A 425 -24.32 2.96 -0.33
C ARG A 425 -22.90 2.82 -0.86
N GLN A 426 -21.91 2.74 0.03
CA GLN A 426 -20.56 2.38 -0.36
C GLN A 426 -20.68 1.07 -1.14
N LEU A 427 -20.22 1.10 -2.39
CA LEU A 427 -20.29 -0.08 -3.22
C LEU A 427 -19.36 -1.13 -2.60
N ASP A 428 -19.89 -2.34 -2.40
CA ASP A 428 -19.04 -3.49 -2.14
C ASP A 428 -18.00 -3.62 -3.26
N PHE A 429 -16.82 -4.15 -2.96
CA PHE A 429 -15.71 -4.26 -3.91
C PHE A 429 -16.14 -4.98 -5.19
N ASN A 430 -16.94 -6.03 -5.07
CA ASN A 430 -17.50 -6.78 -6.19
C ASN A 430 -18.50 -5.95 -7.00
N ALA A 431 -19.35 -5.17 -6.32
CA ALA A 431 -20.30 -4.26 -6.98
C ALA A 431 -19.58 -3.12 -7.74
N ALA A 432 -18.50 -2.58 -7.18
CA ALA A 432 -17.66 -1.58 -7.83
C ALA A 432 -16.95 -2.16 -9.06
N MET A 433 -16.37 -3.37 -8.94
CA MET A 433 -15.75 -4.09 -10.08
C MET A 433 -16.75 -4.39 -11.20
N MET A 434 -17.95 -4.85 -10.85
CA MET A 434 -19.00 -5.12 -11.82
C MET A 434 -19.41 -3.83 -12.56
N ARG A 435 -19.55 -2.72 -11.84
CA ARG A 435 -19.89 -1.42 -12.43
C ARG A 435 -18.82 -0.92 -13.39
N ILE A 436 -17.55 -1.09 -13.03
CA ILE A 436 -16.41 -0.79 -13.92
C ILE A 436 -16.53 -1.59 -15.21
N PHE A 437 -16.64 -2.92 -15.13
CA PHE A 437 -16.73 -3.76 -16.32
C PHE A 437 -17.96 -3.49 -17.18
N LEU A 438 -19.11 -3.17 -16.58
CA LEU A 438 -20.31 -2.77 -17.31
C LEU A 438 -20.15 -1.41 -18.01
N ALA A 439 -19.51 -0.43 -17.35
CA ALA A 439 -19.17 0.86 -17.94
C ALA A 439 -18.19 0.68 -19.11
N THR A 440 -17.19 -0.19 -18.96
CA THR A 440 -16.23 -0.52 -20.01
C THR A 440 -16.88 -1.20 -21.20
N ILE A 441 -17.77 -2.19 -20.98
CA ILE A 441 -18.55 -2.81 -22.07
C ILE A 441 -19.38 -1.76 -22.81
N LYS A 442 -20.01 -0.83 -22.08
CA LYS A 442 -20.79 0.27 -22.68
C LYS A 442 -19.89 1.19 -23.51
N ARG A 443 -18.68 1.48 -23.04
CA ARG A 443 -17.70 2.30 -23.76
C ARG A 443 -17.20 1.61 -25.03
N ILE A 444 -16.82 0.34 -24.95
CA ILE A 444 -16.40 -0.45 -26.12
C ILE A 444 -17.50 -0.46 -27.18
N ARG A 445 -18.78 -0.61 -26.78
CA ARG A 445 -19.92 -0.55 -27.70
C ARG A 445 -20.06 0.77 -28.45
N GLN A 446 -19.64 1.89 -27.85
CA GLN A 446 -19.69 3.22 -28.49
C GLN A 446 -18.58 3.41 -29.53
N GLU A 447 -17.53 2.60 -29.46
CA GLU A 447 -16.33 2.69 -30.30
C GLU A 447 -16.36 1.62 -31.43
N ILE A 448 -17.48 0.92 -31.61
CA ILE A 448 -17.65 -0.08 -32.67
C ILE A 448 -17.70 0.60 -34.04
N THR A 449 -16.80 0.18 -34.92
CA THR A 449 -16.73 0.51 -36.34
C THR A 449 -16.89 -0.78 -37.16
N PRO A 450 -17.25 -0.70 -38.46
CA PRO A 450 -17.35 -1.88 -39.32
C PRO A 450 -16.06 -2.71 -39.41
N GLU A 451 -14.92 -2.07 -39.15
CA GLU A 451 -13.58 -2.65 -39.21
C GLU A 451 -13.18 -3.36 -37.90
N ASN A 452 -13.57 -2.83 -36.74
CA ASN A 452 -13.17 -3.37 -35.42
C ASN A 452 -14.25 -4.25 -34.74
N GLU A 453 -15.39 -4.46 -35.39
CA GLU A 453 -16.57 -5.13 -34.81
C GLU A 453 -16.26 -6.52 -34.23
N LEU A 454 -15.46 -7.33 -34.93
CA LEU A 454 -15.10 -8.69 -34.52
C LEU A 454 -14.30 -8.70 -33.21
N VAL A 455 -13.35 -7.78 -33.15
CA VAL A 455 -12.43 -7.60 -32.04
C VAL A 455 -13.14 -6.98 -30.83
N ALA A 456 -14.02 -5.99 -31.07
CA ALA A 456 -14.87 -5.42 -30.05
C ALA A 456 -15.79 -6.48 -29.43
N ASP A 457 -16.39 -7.36 -30.24
CA ASP A 457 -17.23 -8.46 -29.76
C ASP A 457 -16.44 -9.51 -28.94
N GLU A 458 -15.19 -9.76 -29.30
CA GLU A 458 -14.28 -10.63 -28.54
C GLU A 458 -13.95 -10.02 -27.17
N LEU A 459 -13.56 -8.75 -27.14
CA LEU A 459 -13.24 -8.01 -25.92
C LEU A 459 -14.47 -7.88 -25.00
N ILE A 460 -15.65 -7.56 -25.55
CA ILE A 460 -16.91 -7.56 -24.81
C ILE A 460 -17.21 -8.95 -24.23
N SER A 461 -16.93 -10.03 -24.96
CA SER A 461 -17.13 -11.40 -24.48
C SER A 461 -16.19 -11.73 -23.31
N GLU A 462 -14.96 -11.21 -23.32
CA GLU A 462 -13.99 -11.33 -22.23
C GLU A 462 -14.49 -10.64 -20.96
N TYR A 463 -14.90 -9.37 -21.06
CA TYR A 463 -15.47 -8.61 -19.95
C TYR A 463 -16.75 -9.25 -19.40
N LYS A 464 -17.62 -9.78 -20.26
CA LYS A 464 -18.80 -10.54 -19.83
C LYS A 464 -18.45 -11.80 -19.04
N ARG A 465 -17.36 -12.50 -19.38
CA ARG A 465 -16.87 -13.65 -18.61
C ARG A 465 -16.35 -13.22 -17.24
N MET A 466 -15.69 -12.07 -17.13
CA MET A 466 -15.23 -11.51 -15.84
C MET A 466 -16.42 -11.13 -14.95
N VAL A 467 -17.44 -10.45 -15.51
CA VAL A 467 -18.69 -10.14 -14.78
C VAL A 467 -19.37 -11.42 -14.29
N LYS A 468 -19.47 -12.44 -15.12
CA LYS A 468 -20.09 -13.73 -14.74
C LYS A 468 -19.33 -14.45 -13.62
N ARG A 469 -18.00 -14.34 -13.59
CA ARG A 469 -17.18 -14.90 -12.49
C ARG A 469 -17.51 -14.23 -11.16
N ILE A 470 -17.60 -12.90 -11.14
CA ILE A 470 -17.98 -12.13 -9.95
C ILE A 470 -19.41 -12.46 -9.50
N GLN A 471 -20.36 -12.56 -10.45
CA GLN A 471 -21.75 -12.91 -10.13
C GLN A 471 -21.92 -14.34 -9.59
N ASN A 472 -21.03 -15.26 -9.93
CA ASN A 472 -21.07 -16.64 -9.42
C ASN A 472 -20.50 -16.75 -8.00
N GLU A 473 -19.68 -15.79 -7.55
CA GLU A 473 -19.17 -15.74 -6.16
C GLU A 473 -20.17 -15.06 -5.21
N ASP A 474 -21.10 -14.26 -5.72
CA ASP A 474 -22.12 -13.56 -4.94
C ASP A 474 -23.39 -14.41 -4.75
N ASN A 475 -23.57 -14.99 -3.56
CA ASN A 475 -24.73 -15.79 -3.16
C ASN A 475 -25.99 -14.93 -2.88
N SER A 476 -26.34 -14.00 -3.75
CA SER A 476 -27.58 -13.23 -3.64
C SER A 476 -28.79 -14.04 -4.16
N PRO A 477 -29.90 -14.15 -3.40
CA PRO A 477 -31.10 -14.90 -3.80
C PRO A 477 -31.69 -14.44 -5.15
N GLU A 478 -31.60 -13.14 -5.44
CA GLU A 478 -32.11 -12.52 -6.67
C GLU A 478 -31.28 -12.93 -7.90
N THR A 479 -29.97 -13.08 -7.72
CA THR A 479 -29.03 -13.49 -8.79
C THR A 479 -29.24 -14.96 -9.16
N GLN A 480 -29.55 -15.81 -8.18
CA GLN A 480 -29.84 -17.23 -8.43
C GLN A 480 -31.13 -17.43 -9.25
N VAL A 481 -32.18 -16.63 -8.98
CA VAL A 481 -33.44 -16.68 -9.75
C VAL A 481 -33.21 -16.25 -11.20
N TYR A 482 -32.45 -15.17 -11.41
CA TYR A 482 -32.07 -14.69 -12.75
C TYR A 482 -31.25 -15.74 -13.52
N LEU A 483 -30.21 -16.32 -12.91
CA LEU A 483 -29.35 -17.33 -13.55
C LEU A 483 -30.10 -18.61 -13.89
N LYS A 484 -31.01 -19.06 -13.02
CA LYS A 484 -31.85 -20.24 -13.27
C LYS A 484 -32.72 -20.03 -14.52
N LYS A 485 -33.35 -18.85 -14.64
CA LYS A 485 -34.23 -18.50 -15.76
C LYS A 485 -33.46 -18.28 -17.06
N LEU A 486 -32.26 -17.70 -16.98
CA LEU A 486 -31.34 -17.57 -18.12
C LEU A 486 -30.90 -18.94 -18.66
N ASN A 487 -30.59 -19.90 -17.78
CA ASN A 487 -30.21 -21.25 -18.20
C ASN A 487 -31.40 -22.02 -18.79
N GLU A 488 -32.62 -21.80 -18.26
CA GLU A 488 -33.85 -22.37 -18.82
C GLU A 488 -34.07 -21.91 -20.28
N MET A 489 -33.93 -20.60 -20.56
CA MET A 489 -34.07 -20.08 -21.91
C MET A 489 -32.96 -20.57 -22.86
N LYS A 490 -31.72 -20.69 -22.37
CA LYS A 490 -30.62 -21.29 -23.15
C LYS A 490 -30.89 -22.75 -23.50
N TYR A 491 -31.46 -23.51 -22.58
CA TYR A 491 -31.83 -24.91 -22.80
C TYR A 491 -32.95 -25.02 -23.85
N LYS A 492 -33.97 -24.15 -23.80
CA LYS A 492 -35.03 -24.10 -24.83
C LYS A 492 -34.46 -23.81 -26.23
N GLY A 493 -33.58 -22.81 -26.35
CA GLY A 493 -32.90 -22.51 -27.62
C GLY A 493 -32.04 -23.66 -28.12
N LEU A 494 -31.31 -24.34 -27.22
CA LEU A 494 -30.48 -25.51 -27.57
C LEU A 494 -31.34 -26.69 -28.06
N ARG A 495 -32.51 -26.89 -27.47
CA ARG A 495 -33.47 -27.92 -27.90
C ARG A 495 -34.02 -27.65 -29.29
N ALA A 496 -34.37 -26.40 -29.60
CA ALA A 496 -34.80 -26.00 -30.94
C ALA A 496 -33.70 -26.20 -31.99
N GLU A 497 -32.44 -25.91 -31.65
CA GLU A 497 -31.27 -26.22 -32.50
C GLU A 497 -31.16 -27.74 -32.74
N ALA A 498 -31.30 -28.55 -31.70
CA ALA A 498 -31.24 -30.02 -31.78
C ALA A 498 -32.40 -30.63 -32.59
N ASP A 499 -33.62 -30.12 -32.43
CA ASP A 499 -34.80 -30.58 -33.15
C ASP A 499 -34.69 -30.27 -34.66
N TYR A 500 -34.17 -29.09 -35.02
CA TYR A 500 -33.88 -28.74 -36.42
C TYR A 500 -32.85 -29.68 -37.05
N LEU A 501 -31.75 -29.96 -36.34
CA LEU A 501 -30.71 -30.86 -36.83
C LEU A 501 -31.21 -32.30 -36.96
N ARG A 502 -32.11 -32.74 -36.06
CA ARG A 502 -32.74 -34.07 -36.12
C ARG A 502 -33.68 -34.19 -37.33
N ASP A 503 -34.53 -33.21 -37.58
CA ASP A 503 -35.40 -33.19 -38.78
C ASP A 503 -34.58 -33.20 -40.07
N ALA A 504 -33.50 -32.42 -40.11
CA ALA A 504 -32.59 -32.40 -41.26
C ALA A 504 -31.87 -33.75 -41.48
N ARG A 505 -31.65 -34.55 -40.43
CA ARG A 505 -31.15 -35.93 -40.53
C ARG A 505 -32.23 -36.89 -41.04
N GLU A 506 -33.44 -36.84 -40.49
CA GLU A 506 -34.56 -37.72 -40.89
C GLU A 506 -34.91 -37.54 -42.37
N ASN A 507 -34.75 -36.31 -42.89
CA ASN A 507 -34.95 -35.97 -44.30
C ASN A 507 -33.73 -36.22 -45.21
N ASN A 508 -32.69 -36.94 -44.76
CA ASN A 508 -31.43 -37.22 -45.49
C ASN A 508 -30.69 -35.96 -46.02
N ARG A 509 -30.84 -34.81 -45.36
CA ARG A 509 -30.17 -33.55 -45.77
C ARG A 509 -28.77 -33.39 -45.17
N ILE A 510 -28.36 -34.27 -44.23
CA ILE A 510 -27.08 -34.23 -43.52
C ILE A 510 -26.40 -35.59 -43.59
N ASP A 511 -25.09 -35.60 -43.89
CA ASP A 511 -24.25 -36.80 -43.80
C ASP A 511 -24.17 -37.32 -42.35
N PRO A 512 -24.29 -38.64 -42.09
CA PRO A 512 -24.23 -39.22 -40.75
C PRO A 512 -22.99 -38.79 -39.93
N VAL A 513 -21.84 -38.62 -40.58
CA VAL A 513 -20.58 -38.22 -39.94
C VAL A 513 -20.60 -36.74 -39.54
N VAL A 514 -21.30 -35.91 -40.30
CA VAL A 514 -21.46 -34.48 -40.01
C VAL A 514 -22.46 -34.29 -38.87
N TYR A 515 -23.57 -35.02 -38.89
CA TYR A 515 -24.56 -34.99 -37.81
C TYR A 515 -23.95 -35.38 -36.46
N GLU A 516 -23.11 -36.41 -36.42
CA GLU A 516 -22.44 -36.86 -35.19
C GLU A 516 -21.54 -35.78 -34.56
N LYS A 517 -20.89 -34.95 -35.38
CA LYS A 517 -20.09 -33.81 -34.88
C LYS A 517 -20.98 -32.71 -34.30
N PHE A 518 -22.13 -32.45 -34.89
CA PHE A 518 -23.11 -31.51 -34.36
C PHE A 518 -23.71 -32.02 -33.05
N GLU A 519 -24.10 -33.30 -33.00
CA GLU A 519 -24.59 -33.98 -31.80
C GLU A 519 -23.57 -33.88 -30.66
N ALA A 520 -22.29 -34.18 -30.91
CA ALA A 520 -21.23 -34.04 -29.92
C ALA A 520 -20.99 -32.59 -29.45
N THR A 521 -21.37 -31.59 -30.25
CA THR A 521 -21.25 -30.16 -29.90
C THR A 521 -22.45 -29.70 -29.08
N LEU A 522 -23.65 -30.15 -29.44
CA LEU A 522 -24.88 -29.95 -28.67
C LEU A 522 -24.75 -30.57 -27.28
N ASP A 523 -24.27 -31.80 -27.19
CA ASP A 523 -24.06 -32.54 -25.93
C ASP A 523 -23.13 -31.78 -24.97
N ARG A 524 -22.03 -31.19 -25.47
CA ARG A 524 -21.13 -30.37 -24.64
C ARG A 524 -21.79 -29.09 -24.13
N ARG A 525 -22.63 -28.48 -24.96
CA ARG A 525 -23.37 -27.26 -24.58
C ARG A 525 -24.49 -27.58 -23.58
N GLU A 526 -25.07 -28.77 -23.68
CA GLU A 526 -26.06 -29.28 -22.72
C GLU A 526 -25.41 -29.64 -21.37
N GLU A 527 -24.23 -30.27 -21.39
CA GLU A 527 -23.43 -30.56 -20.19
C GLU A 527 -23.04 -29.26 -19.45
N ALA A 528 -22.61 -28.23 -20.17
CA ALA A 528 -22.27 -26.93 -19.57
C ALA A 528 -23.47 -26.19 -18.94
N LEU A 529 -24.70 -26.61 -19.26
CA LEU A 529 -25.94 -26.06 -18.69
C LEU A 529 -26.50 -26.93 -17.55
N SER A 530 -26.09 -28.20 -17.42
CA SER A 530 -26.58 -29.13 -16.40
C SER A 530 -25.59 -29.25 -15.23
N ASN A 531 -25.90 -28.61 -14.11
CA ASN A 531 -25.07 -28.61 -12.90
C ASN A 531 -25.16 -29.93 -12.07
N ASP A 532 -25.57 -31.05 -12.66
CA ASP A 532 -25.87 -32.31 -11.94
C ASP A 532 -24.79 -33.38 -12.18
N VAL A 533 -23.93 -33.58 -11.17
CA VAL A 533 -22.74 -34.45 -11.17
C VAL A 533 -23.08 -35.92 -11.45
N ARG A 534 -24.31 -36.38 -11.17
CA ARG A 534 -24.73 -37.78 -11.40
C ARG A 534 -24.90 -38.13 -12.88
N PHE A 535 -25.11 -37.14 -13.75
CA PHE A 535 -25.32 -37.36 -15.19
C PHE A 535 -24.00 -37.52 -15.96
N SER A 536 -22.97 -36.72 -15.60
CA SER A 536 -21.64 -36.72 -16.24
C SER A 536 -20.92 -38.09 -16.14
N VAL A 537 -21.07 -38.81 -15.01
CA VAL A 537 -20.43 -40.12 -14.79
C VAL A 537 -21.04 -41.24 -15.66
N ARG A 538 -22.36 -41.24 -15.85
CA ARG A 538 -23.06 -42.25 -16.68
C ARG A 538 -22.76 -42.08 -18.17
N TYR A 539 -22.60 -40.85 -18.62
CA TYR A 539 -22.34 -40.51 -20.02
C TYR A 539 -20.88 -40.79 -20.43
N PHE A 540 -19.91 -40.53 -19.55
CA PHE A 540 -18.50 -40.87 -19.79
C PHE A 540 -18.28 -42.37 -20.06
N LEU A 541 -19.02 -43.23 -19.35
CA LEU A 541 -19.03 -44.68 -19.56
C LEU A 541 -19.66 -45.12 -20.90
N ALA A 542 -20.65 -44.39 -21.43
CA ALA A 542 -21.27 -44.69 -22.73
C ALA A 542 -20.38 -44.27 -23.91
N LYS A 543 -19.56 -43.22 -23.72
CA LYS A 543 -18.68 -42.62 -24.73
C LYS A 543 -17.41 -43.44 -25.00
N THR A 544 -16.85 -44.11 -23.99
CA THR A 544 -15.66 -44.96 -24.14
C THR A 544 -15.91 -46.22 -24.96
N LEU A 545 -17.15 -46.75 -24.94
CA LEU A 545 -17.56 -47.92 -25.72
C LEU A 545 -17.80 -47.61 -27.22
N ARG A 546 -18.27 -46.40 -27.55
CA ARG A 546 -18.56 -46.00 -28.96
C ARG A 546 -17.32 -45.54 -29.73
N LEU A 547 -16.40 -44.81 -29.08
CA LEU A 547 -15.16 -44.32 -29.69
C LEU A 547 -14.22 -45.45 -30.15
N TRP A 548 -14.25 -46.61 -29.47
CA TRP A 548 -13.44 -47.77 -29.85
C TRP A 548 -13.91 -48.42 -31.17
N HIS A 549 -15.19 -48.31 -31.53
CA HIS A 549 -15.74 -48.89 -32.76
C HIS A 549 -15.52 -48.02 -34.01
N GLN A 550 -15.38 -46.69 -33.86
CA GLN A 550 -15.26 -45.77 -34.99
C GLN A 550 -13.82 -45.45 -35.39
N PHE A 551 -12.85 -45.55 -34.47
CA PHE A 551 -11.43 -45.27 -34.76
C PHE A 551 -10.84 -46.21 -35.82
N ARG A 552 -11.51 -47.32 -36.12
CA ARG A 552 -11.01 -48.37 -37.02
C ARG A 552 -11.38 -48.18 -38.50
N ARG A 553 -12.20 -47.19 -38.87
CA ARG A 553 -12.82 -47.23 -40.22
C ARG A 553 -12.56 -46.11 -41.19
N HIS A 554 -12.26 -44.87 -40.83
CA HIS A 554 -12.21 -43.80 -41.84
C HIS A 554 -11.13 -42.75 -41.58
N PHE A 555 -10.00 -42.85 -42.27
CA PHE A 555 -9.22 -41.68 -42.69
C PHE A 555 -8.35 -41.99 -43.92
N LYS A 556 -8.90 -41.73 -45.11
CA LYS A 556 -8.17 -41.28 -46.29
C LYS A 556 -9.17 -40.74 -47.32
N GLN A 557 -9.24 -39.43 -47.54
CA GLN A 557 -9.41 -38.80 -48.87
C GLN A 557 -9.56 -37.26 -48.82
N GLU A 558 -8.74 -36.62 -49.67
CA GLU A 558 -8.89 -35.38 -50.47
C GLU A 558 -9.29 -34.02 -49.83
N PRO A 559 -8.43 -32.97 -49.93
CA PRO A 559 -8.65 -31.64 -49.36
C PRO A 559 -9.67 -30.76 -50.14
N GLU A 560 -10.00 -31.06 -51.40
CA GLU A 560 -10.93 -30.25 -52.19
C GLU A 560 -12.41 -30.45 -51.82
N LYS A 561 -12.82 -31.69 -51.47
CA LYS A 561 -14.17 -31.96 -50.97
C LYS A 561 -14.42 -31.30 -49.61
N LEU A 562 -13.38 -31.10 -48.81
CA LEU A 562 -13.47 -30.53 -47.47
C LEU A 562 -14.02 -29.09 -47.48
N LYS A 563 -13.66 -28.25 -48.46
CA LYS A 563 -14.15 -26.86 -48.56
C LYS A 563 -15.65 -26.78 -48.90
N ALA A 564 -16.11 -27.62 -49.84
CA ALA A 564 -17.53 -27.70 -50.20
C ALA A 564 -18.37 -28.25 -49.03
N THR A 565 -17.86 -29.24 -48.31
CA THR A 565 -18.50 -29.76 -47.08
C THR A 565 -18.50 -28.73 -45.95
N ILE A 566 -17.45 -27.89 -45.80
CA ILE A 566 -17.42 -26.85 -44.76
C ILE A 566 -18.49 -25.77 -45.00
N ASN A 567 -18.72 -25.37 -46.25
CA ASN A 567 -19.73 -24.34 -46.55
C ASN A 567 -21.15 -24.85 -46.31
N THR A 568 -21.47 -26.08 -46.72
CA THR A 568 -22.78 -26.70 -46.43
C THR A 568 -22.99 -26.95 -44.94
N VAL A 569 -21.94 -27.31 -44.20
CA VAL A 569 -21.96 -27.42 -42.73
C VAL A 569 -22.22 -26.07 -42.06
N LYS A 570 -21.61 -24.98 -42.54
CA LYS A 570 -21.86 -23.63 -42.02
C LYS A 570 -23.28 -23.16 -42.27
N GLU A 571 -23.79 -23.36 -43.47
CA GLU A 571 -25.16 -23.00 -43.85
C GLU A 571 -26.18 -23.75 -42.99
N LEU A 572 -25.96 -25.05 -42.79
CA LEU A 572 -26.78 -25.88 -41.90
C LEU A 572 -26.75 -25.39 -40.44
N GLN A 573 -25.58 -24.96 -39.95
CA GLN A 573 -25.43 -24.46 -38.58
C GLN A 573 -26.08 -23.08 -38.40
N ILE A 574 -26.00 -22.22 -39.41
CA ILE A 574 -26.70 -20.93 -39.42
C ILE A 574 -28.22 -21.16 -39.36
N ASN A 575 -28.76 -22.05 -40.20
CA ASN A 575 -30.19 -22.37 -40.19
C ASN A 575 -30.66 -22.97 -38.86
N ALA A 576 -29.81 -23.78 -38.20
CA ALA A 576 -30.10 -24.32 -36.86
C ALA A 576 -30.16 -23.21 -35.79
N PHE A 577 -29.28 -22.20 -35.87
CA PHE A 577 -29.32 -21.03 -34.99
C PHE A 577 -30.51 -20.12 -35.28
N GLU A 578 -30.94 -19.97 -36.54
CA GLU A 578 -32.15 -19.24 -36.91
C GLU A 578 -33.42 -19.93 -36.38
N ALA A 579 -33.48 -21.27 -36.43
CA ALA A 579 -34.56 -22.03 -35.83
C ALA A 579 -34.63 -21.84 -34.29
N ALA A 580 -33.48 -21.76 -33.62
CA ALA A 580 -33.41 -21.44 -32.21
C ALA A 580 -33.89 -20.02 -31.89
N ILE A 581 -33.54 -19.02 -32.72
CA ILE A 581 -34.03 -17.64 -32.58
C ILE A 581 -35.55 -17.60 -32.76
N ALA A 582 -36.09 -18.22 -33.81
CA ALA A 582 -37.53 -18.25 -34.08
C ALA A 582 -38.33 -18.88 -32.93
N SER A 583 -37.81 -19.96 -32.32
CA SER A 583 -38.43 -20.57 -31.13
C SER A 583 -38.42 -19.63 -29.92
N LEU A 584 -37.33 -18.88 -29.70
CA LEU A 584 -37.22 -17.94 -28.59
C LEU A 584 -38.10 -16.69 -28.80
N GLU A 585 -38.25 -16.22 -30.05
CA GLU A 585 -39.15 -15.10 -30.40
C GLU A 585 -40.63 -15.47 -30.17
N GLN A 586 -41.04 -16.71 -30.47
CA GLN A 586 -42.38 -17.20 -30.13
C GLN A 586 -42.61 -17.25 -28.62
N GLU A 587 -41.59 -17.61 -27.85
CA GLU A 587 -41.65 -17.67 -26.39
C GLU A 587 -41.75 -16.28 -25.74
N GLN A 588 -41.19 -15.26 -26.40
CA GLN A 588 -41.26 -13.85 -26.00
C GLN A 588 -42.66 -13.24 -26.18
N LEU A 589 -43.45 -13.75 -27.13
CA LEU A 589 -44.81 -13.29 -27.43
C LEU A 589 -45.87 -13.84 -26.46
N GLN A 590 -45.52 -14.80 -25.59
CA GLN A 590 -46.46 -15.38 -24.63
C GLN A 590 -46.72 -14.45 -23.42
N PRO A 591 -47.98 -14.25 -22.98
CA PRO A 591 -48.34 -13.32 -21.90
C PRO A 591 -47.65 -13.60 -20.56
N GLN A 592 -47.22 -14.85 -20.34
CA GLN A 592 -46.63 -15.32 -19.08
C GLN A 592 -45.13 -15.01 -18.95
N ASN A 593 -44.46 -14.64 -20.06
CA ASN A 593 -43.02 -14.39 -20.14
C ASN A 593 -42.66 -12.91 -20.36
N GLN A 594 -43.62 -11.98 -20.26
CA GLN A 594 -43.38 -10.54 -20.47
C GLN A 594 -42.32 -9.95 -19.53
N ALA A 595 -42.24 -10.48 -18.29
CA ALA A 595 -41.22 -10.08 -17.32
C ALA A 595 -39.80 -10.61 -17.65
N ASP A 596 -39.69 -11.59 -18.55
CA ASP A 596 -38.43 -12.23 -18.96
C ASP A 596 -37.95 -11.79 -20.33
N GLY A 597 -38.61 -10.81 -20.94
CA GLY A 597 -38.28 -10.32 -22.28
C GLY A 597 -36.82 -9.89 -22.41
N GLU A 598 -36.23 -9.30 -21.36
CA GLU A 598 -34.81 -8.94 -21.34
C GLU A 598 -33.88 -10.17 -21.35
N ILE A 599 -34.27 -11.25 -20.67
CA ILE A 599 -33.51 -12.51 -20.60
C ILE A 599 -33.56 -13.23 -21.95
N ILE A 600 -34.74 -13.29 -22.58
CA ILE A 600 -34.93 -13.91 -23.89
C ILE A 600 -34.15 -13.12 -24.96
N ALA A 601 -34.23 -11.79 -24.94
CA ALA A 601 -33.47 -10.93 -25.84
C ALA A 601 -31.95 -11.13 -25.69
N ALA A 602 -31.46 -11.33 -24.46
CA ALA A 602 -30.04 -11.62 -24.22
C ALA A 602 -29.58 -12.95 -24.82
N VAL A 603 -30.44 -13.98 -24.82
CA VAL A 603 -30.14 -15.29 -25.45
C VAL A 603 -30.19 -15.18 -26.98
N ILE A 604 -31.18 -14.47 -27.54
CA ILE A 604 -31.30 -14.20 -29.00
C ILE A 604 -30.05 -13.46 -29.51
N LEU A 605 -29.61 -12.41 -28.82
CA LEU A 605 -28.38 -11.69 -29.16
C LEU A 605 -27.14 -12.61 -29.17
N GLY A 606 -27.12 -13.63 -28.31
CA GLY A 606 -26.09 -14.66 -28.30
C GLY A 606 -26.08 -15.50 -29.58
N TYR A 607 -27.24 -15.97 -30.03
CA TYR A 607 -27.38 -16.73 -31.29
C TYR A 607 -27.05 -15.88 -32.53
N GLN A 608 -27.50 -14.62 -32.57
CA GLN A 608 -27.16 -13.68 -33.64
C GLN A 608 -25.64 -13.44 -33.74
N GLY A 609 -24.95 -13.34 -32.60
CA GLY A 609 -23.49 -13.25 -32.57
C GLY A 609 -22.79 -14.51 -33.12
N MET A 610 -23.34 -15.70 -32.86
CA MET A 610 -22.81 -16.95 -33.41
C MET A 610 -23.01 -17.05 -34.93
N ILE A 611 -24.17 -16.60 -35.46
CA ILE A 611 -24.44 -16.52 -36.90
C ILE A 611 -23.45 -15.57 -37.58
N ARG A 612 -23.24 -14.36 -37.04
CA ARG A 612 -22.28 -13.37 -37.58
C ARG A 612 -20.86 -13.94 -37.69
N ARG A 613 -20.44 -14.75 -36.71
CA ARG A 613 -19.12 -15.43 -36.71
C ARG A 613 -18.99 -16.51 -37.78
N LEU A 614 -20.08 -17.22 -38.11
CA LEU A 614 -20.08 -18.26 -39.14
C LEU A 614 -20.13 -17.68 -40.56
N ALA A 615 -20.76 -16.52 -40.73
CA ALA A 615 -21.01 -15.89 -42.02
C ALA A 615 -19.77 -15.19 -42.66
N ARG A 616 -18.73 -14.81 -41.89
CA ARG A 616 -17.53 -14.13 -42.43
C ARG A 616 -16.37 -15.11 -42.75
N GLN A 617 -15.73 -14.91 -43.90
CA GLN A 617 -14.61 -15.70 -44.42
C GLN A 617 -13.33 -15.41 -43.60
N ARG A 618 -12.76 -16.44 -42.96
CA ARG A 618 -11.72 -16.33 -41.91
C ARG A 618 -10.28 -16.17 -42.44
N SER A 619 -10.07 -15.55 -43.60
CA SER A 619 -8.71 -15.40 -44.15
C SER A 619 -8.53 -14.03 -44.76
N GLU A 620 -7.82 -13.13 -44.06
CA GLU A 620 -6.71 -12.35 -44.65
C GLU A 620 -6.00 -11.38 -43.68
N ASN A 621 -6.58 -10.96 -42.54
CA ASN A 621 -6.03 -9.83 -41.75
C ASN A 621 -5.79 -10.07 -40.25
N ARG A 622 -5.09 -11.16 -39.89
CA ARG A 622 -4.83 -11.50 -38.48
C ARG A 622 -3.98 -10.45 -37.73
N GLU A 623 -3.01 -9.83 -38.40
CA GLU A 623 -2.18 -8.77 -37.81
C GLU A 623 -2.94 -7.45 -37.62
N ALA A 624 -3.81 -7.08 -38.57
CA ALA A 624 -4.63 -5.88 -38.45
C ALA A 624 -5.69 -6.03 -37.35
N ASP A 625 -6.25 -7.23 -37.18
CA ASP A 625 -7.20 -7.53 -36.10
C ASP A 625 -6.55 -7.42 -34.71
N GLU A 626 -5.29 -7.86 -34.55
CA GLU A 626 -4.55 -7.71 -33.28
C GLU A 626 -4.25 -6.23 -32.96
N VAL A 627 -3.89 -5.42 -33.95
CA VAL A 627 -3.67 -3.97 -33.76
C VAL A 627 -4.97 -3.28 -33.33
N LEU A 628 -6.09 -3.60 -33.99
CA LEU A 628 -7.41 -3.07 -33.61
C LEU A 628 -7.84 -3.52 -32.21
N LYS A 629 -7.39 -4.71 -31.79
CA LYS A 629 -7.66 -5.26 -30.45
C LYS A 629 -6.93 -4.49 -29.39
N GLU A 630 -5.67 -4.19 -29.64
CA GLU A 630 -4.85 -3.42 -28.72
C GLU A 630 -5.37 -1.98 -28.60
N GLU A 631 -5.77 -1.34 -29.71
CA GLU A 631 -6.38 -0.01 -29.66
C GLU A 631 -7.68 0.03 -28.85
N LEU A 632 -8.57 -0.96 -29.04
CA LEU A 632 -9.80 -1.06 -28.26
C LEU A 632 -9.53 -1.38 -26.79
N ARG A 633 -8.46 -2.15 -26.50
CA ARG A 633 -8.04 -2.46 -25.14
C ARG A 633 -7.53 -1.23 -24.40
N ILE A 634 -6.73 -0.39 -25.03
CA ILE A 634 -6.27 0.88 -24.46
C ILE A 634 -7.48 1.77 -24.11
N LYS A 635 -8.45 1.89 -25.03
CA LYS A 635 -9.69 2.64 -24.78
C LYS A 635 -10.53 2.06 -23.65
N ALA A 636 -10.56 0.73 -23.53
CA ALA A 636 -11.24 0.04 -22.43
C ALA A 636 -10.56 0.37 -21.09
N MET A 637 -9.24 0.36 -21.03
CA MET A 637 -8.46 0.67 -19.83
C MET A 637 -8.63 2.12 -19.38
N ASP A 638 -8.65 3.06 -20.33
CA ASP A 638 -8.94 4.46 -20.01
C ASP A 638 -10.34 4.63 -19.42
N SER A 639 -11.32 3.89 -19.95
CA SER A 639 -12.69 3.86 -19.41
C SER A 639 -12.72 3.35 -17.97
N GLU A 640 -11.95 2.31 -17.67
CA GLU A 640 -11.89 1.74 -16.32
C GLU A 640 -11.27 2.72 -15.32
N ARG A 641 -10.16 3.37 -15.72
CA ARG A 641 -9.48 4.38 -14.89
C ARG A 641 -10.38 5.58 -14.63
N GLN A 642 -11.12 6.02 -15.65
CA GLN A 642 -12.10 7.11 -15.54
C GLN A 642 -13.25 6.74 -14.61
N GLU A 643 -13.80 5.53 -14.71
CA GLU A 643 -14.91 5.11 -13.84
C GLU A 643 -14.45 4.93 -12.38
N ILE A 644 -13.23 4.43 -12.13
CA ILE A 644 -12.63 4.41 -10.78
C ILE A 644 -12.48 5.84 -10.23
N GLN A 645 -11.94 6.75 -11.03
CA GLN A 645 -11.76 8.14 -10.61
C GLN A 645 -13.11 8.80 -10.31
N ARG A 646 -14.10 8.61 -11.17
CA ARG A 646 -15.45 9.11 -10.98
C ARG A 646 -16.11 8.58 -9.72
N MET A 647 -16.03 7.27 -9.46
CA MET A 647 -16.59 6.66 -8.24
C MET A 647 -15.88 7.17 -6.97
N TYR A 648 -14.59 7.48 -7.07
CA TYR A 648 -13.83 8.07 -5.96
C TYR A 648 -14.26 9.52 -5.71
N GLU A 649 -14.40 10.33 -6.77
CA GLU A 649 -14.85 11.72 -6.70
C GLU A 649 -16.30 11.86 -6.25
N SER A 650 -17.17 10.90 -6.60
CA SER A 650 -18.57 10.86 -6.14
C SER A 650 -18.75 10.28 -4.73
N GLY A 651 -17.67 9.78 -4.11
CA GLY A 651 -17.70 9.20 -2.76
C GLY A 651 -18.29 7.78 -2.69
N GLU A 652 -18.51 7.12 -3.83
CA GLU A 652 -19.06 5.76 -3.90
C GLU A 652 -18.07 4.67 -3.47
N ILE A 653 -16.76 4.96 -3.56
CA ILE A 653 -15.66 4.07 -3.13
C ILE A 653 -14.64 4.83 -2.28
N THR A 654 -13.99 4.15 -1.33
CA THR A 654 -12.92 4.73 -0.51
C THR A 654 -11.61 4.86 -1.27
N ILE A 655 -10.67 5.66 -0.74
CA ILE A 655 -9.30 5.75 -1.30
C ILE A 655 -8.58 4.39 -1.30
N GLU A 656 -8.88 3.54 -0.31
CA GLU A 656 -8.31 2.21 -0.20
C GLU A 656 -8.93 1.25 -1.23
N GLN A 657 -10.26 1.29 -1.41
CA GLN A 657 -10.94 0.56 -2.48
C GLN A 657 -10.47 1.02 -3.85
N SER A 658 -10.32 2.32 -4.11
CA SER A 658 -9.76 2.87 -5.35
C SER A 658 -8.35 2.36 -5.62
N ARG A 659 -7.47 2.35 -4.62
CA ARG A 659 -6.11 1.76 -4.74
C ARG A 659 -6.17 0.27 -5.04
N LYS A 660 -7.06 -0.47 -4.38
CA LYS A 660 -7.23 -1.91 -4.58
C LYS A 660 -7.77 -2.24 -5.98
N LEU A 661 -8.76 -1.49 -6.46
CA LEU A 661 -9.33 -1.60 -7.81
C LEU A 661 -8.27 -1.30 -8.88
N ARG A 662 -7.52 -0.20 -8.74
CA ARG A 662 -6.40 0.12 -9.65
C ARG A 662 -5.34 -0.98 -9.68
N ARG A 663 -4.96 -1.53 -8.53
CA ARG A 663 -4.00 -2.66 -8.47
C ARG A 663 -4.54 -3.90 -9.18
N HIS A 664 -5.84 -4.19 -9.03
CA HIS A 664 -6.46 -5.35 -9.65
C HIS A 664 -6.52 -5.21 -11.19
N ILE A 665 -6.85 -4.02 -11.68
CA ILE A 665 -6.83 -3.71 -13.11
C ILE A 665 -5.42 -3.81 -13.67
N ASN A 666 -4.43 -3.21 -13.00
CA ASN A 666 -3.04 -3.31 -13.41
C ASN A 666 -2.51 -4.76 -13.39
N TYR A 667 -3.08 -5.63 -12.55
CA TYR A 667 -2.74 -7.06 -12.53
C TYR A 667 -3.33 -7.81 -13.73
N ILE A 668 -4.59 -7.54 -14.08
CA ILE A 668 -5.22 -8.08 -15.30
C ILE A 668 -4.49 -7.57 -16.55
N GLU A 669 -4.10 -6.30 -16.57
CA GLU A 669 -3.28 -5.65 -17.61
C GLU A 669 -1.95 -6.40 -17.80
N SER A 670 -1.20 -6.65 -16.72
CA SER A 670 0.08 -7.37 -16.79
C SER A 670 -0.08 -8.83 -17.26
N ALA A 671 -1.15 -9.51 -16.85
CA ALA A 671 -1.39 -10.91 -17.22
C ALA A 671 -1.81 -11.07 -18.69
N THR A 672 -2.31 -10.01 -19.31
CA THR A 672 -2.84 -10.05 -20.67
C THR A 672 -1.89 -9.52 -21.74
N LEU A 673 -0.85 -8.79 -21.35
CA LEU A 673 0.27 -8.38 -22.21
C LEU A 673 1.29 -9.51 -22.42
N ASP A 674 1.44 -10.43 -21.46
CA ASP A 674 2.31 -11.61 -21.60
C ASP A 674 1.74 -12.64 -22.62
N GLU A 675 0.42 -12.70 -22.82
CA GLU A 675 -0.21 -13.62 -23.80
C GLU A 675 -0.09 -13.14 -25.26
N SER A 676 0.29 -11.88 -25.50
CA SER A 676 0.49 -11.32 -26.85
C SER A 676 1.92 -11.44 -27.38
N GLU A 677 2.88 -11.85 -26.53
CA GLU A 677 4.29 -12.05 -26.92
C GLU A 677 4.66 -13.54 -27.16
N GLU A 678 3.74 -14.50 -26.97
CA GLU A 678 3.86 -15.92 -27.34
C GLU A 678 3.08 -16.27 -28.61
#